data_AF-A0A8B9RKU0-F1
#
_entry.id   AF-A0A8B9RKU0-F1
#
_cell.length_a   1.000
_cell.length_b   1.000
_cell.length_c   1.000
_cell.angle_alpha   90.00
_cell.angle_beta   90.00
_cell.angle_gamma   90.00
#
_symmetry.space_group_name_H-M   'P 1'
#
loop_
_entity.id
_entity.type
_entity.pdbx_description
1 polymer ?
#
loop_
_entity_poly.entity_id
_entity_poly.type
_entity_poly.pdbx_seq_one_letter_code
_entity_poly.pdbx_strand_id
1 'polypeptide(L)'
;MKRRQKRVLQMAFLFTVTLIFLPNVGLWSLYREKHLMKSPEPGEQGYPLGLSDGHVYSWTDGLRRRDWHDNESIRRDELRVGKGEHGKPYPLAEDECDDSVYKENGFNIYVSNNIALDRSLPDIRHPNCKQKLYLENLPNTSIIIPFHNEGWSSLLRTIHSIVNRTPDHLIAEIILVDDYSDRDHLGARLEDYMSRFPKVRIVRTKKREGLIRTRLLGASVAKGEVLTFLDSHCETNINWLPPLLDQIAQNPRTIVCPMIDVIDHNHFGYEAQAGDAMRGAFDWEMYYKRIPIPLELQGSDPSNPYESPVMAGGLFAVRRQWFWELGGYDTGLEIWGGEQYEISFKVWMCGGSMYDVPCSRVGHIYRKYVPYKVPSGTSLARNLKRVAETWMDEFAEYIYQRRPEYRHLSTGDLTAQKELRKHLKCKDFKWYMNTVAWDLPKYYPPVEPLPAAWGEIRNAASGLCVDSKHGSTGTELRLDTCLKEGAERTWAHEQIFTFGWREDIRPGDPLHTRKFCFDAISQSSPVTLYDCHGMRGNQHWSYRKEGRDAPNLPPNPQNEVADQFKPVVPWPHVEGVEVDLDSIRQKNGADKPNPKFKAQDQQNIIQKQYITFKPHSNVYSDPVLRKGSLGNFEPKEPEPPGIPEGPGEGSKPFVLGQEYKDAVQASIKEFGFNMVASDMISLDRTVGDLRHEEHCFSDAVEVRLHLMWIKDSVRGG
;
A
#
# COMPACT_ATOMS: atom_id res chain seq x y z
N MET A 1 -45.15 -58.50 12.89
CA MET A 1 -43.89 -58.54 13.68
C MET A 1 -44.18 -58.22 15.14
N LYS A 2 -43.79 -59.12 16.06
CA LYS A 2 -43.96 -58.92 17.52
C LYS A 2 -43.13 -57.69 17.96
N ARG A 3 -43.57 -56.92 18.95
CA ARG A 3 -42.91 -55.67 19.44
C ARG A 3 -41.38 -55.78 19.65
N ARG A 4 -40.86 -56.98 19.93
CA ARG A 4 -39.41 -57.27 19.99
C ARG A 4 -38.70 -57.17 18.62
N GLN A 5 -39.31 -57.61 17.53
CA GLN A 5 -38.69 -57.59 16.19
C GLN A 5 -38.57 -56.18 15.60
N LYS A 6 -39.51 -55.26 15.93
CA LYS A 6 -39.41 -53.85 15.51
C LYS A 6 -38.25 -53.11 16.20
N ARG A 7 -38.02 -53.39 17.49
CA ARG A 7 -36.89 -52.81 18.25
C ARG A 7 -35.54 -53.32 17.76
N VAL A 8 -35.47 -54.60 17.37
CA VAL A 8 -34.24 -55.17 16.80
C VAL A 8 -33.93 -54.56 15.44
N LEU A 9 -34.93 -54.35 14.57
CA LEU A 9 -34.70 -53.68 13.28
C LEU A 9 -34.31 -52.21 13.43
N GLN A 10 -34.91 -51.49 14.38
CA GLN A 10 -34.56 -50.09 14.66
C GLN A 10 -33.14 -49.96 15.24
N MET A 11 -32.74 -50.87 16.13
CA MET A 11 -31.38 -50.93 16.67
C MET A 11 -30.37 -51.31 15.59
N ALA A 12 -30.70 -52.27 14.72
CA ALA A 12 -29.85 -52.67 13.61
C ALA A 12 -29.63 -51.50 12.64
N PHE A 13 -30.69 -50.79 12.26
CA PHE A 13 -30.61 -49.61 11.38
C PHE A 13 -29.77 -48.48 11.99
N LEU A 14 -29.94 -48.18 13.28
CA LEU A 14 -29.12 -47.20 13.99
C LEU A 14 -27.64 -47.59 13.99
N PHE A 15 -27.32 -48.87 14.17
CA PHE A 15 -25.95 -49.38 14.19
C PHE A 15 -25.28 -49.32 12.80
N THR A 16 -26.04 -49.54 11.72
CA THR A 16 -25.52 -49.39 10.35
C THR A 16 -25.26 -47.93 10.01
N VAL A 17 -26.10 -47.00 10.47
CA VAL A 17 -25.92 -45.56 10.26
C VAL A 17 -24.70 -45.03 11.02
N THR A 18 -24.45 -45.45 12.26
CA THR A 18 -23.22 -45.06 12.99
C THR A 18 -21.95 -45.62 12.37
N LEU A 19 -21.97 -46.82 11.78
CA LEU A 19 -20.82 -47.41 11.10
C LEU A 19 -20.49 -46.74 9.75
N ILE A 20 -21.49 -46.17 9.06
CA ILE A 20 -21.31 -45.50 7.76
C ILE A 20 -20.87 -44.04 7.94
N PHE A 21 -21.31 -43.35 9.00
CA PHE A 21 -21.05 -41.93 9.24
C PHE A 21 -19.93 -41.62 10.26
N LEU A 22 -19.24 -42.63 10.78
CA LEU A 22 -17.99 -42.46 11.54
C LEU A 22 -16.77 -43.06 10.82
N PRO A 23 -16.33 -42.49 9.69
CA PRO A 23 -14.97 -42.74 9.24
C PRO A 23 -14.01 -41.86 10.07
N ASN A 24 -13.00 -42.50 10.67
CA ASN A 24 -11.74 -41.90 11.15
C ASN A 24 -11.73 -41.08 12.45
N VAL A 25 -12.08 -41.70 13.59
CA VAL A 25 -11.61 -41.17 14.90
C VAL A 25 -10.79 -42.19 15.71
N GLY A 26 -10.81 -43.48 15.37
CA GLY A 26 -10.11 -44.52 16.17
C GLY A 26 -8.78 -45.03 15.61
N LEU A 27 -8.59 -45.05 14.29
CA LEU A 27 -7.44 -45.72 13.64
C LEU A 27 -6.32 -44.76 13.20
N TRP A 28 -6.58 -43.45 13.16
CA TRP A 28 -5.55 -42.43 12.93
C TRP A 28 -4.78 -42.07 14.21
N SER A 29 -5.39 -42.29 15.39
CA SER A 29 -4.77 -42.08 16.71
C SER A 29 -3.69 -43.15 17.01
N LEU A 30 -3.97 -44.41 16.66
CA LEU A 30 -3.05 -45.53 16.94
C LEU A 30 -1.90 -45.69 15.92
N TYR A 31 -2.00 -45.07 14.73
CA TYR A 31 -0.89 -44.97 13.79
C TYR A 31 0.06 -43.81 14.14
N ARG A 32 -0.45 -42.76 14.80
CA ARG A 32 0.35 -41.61 15.27
C ARG A 32 1.18 -41.92 16.54
N GLU A 33 0.77 -42.92 17.33
CA GLU A 33 1.44 -43.32 18.58
C GLU A 33 2.54 -44.39 18.44
N LYS A 34 2.74 -45.00 17.26
CA LYS A 34 3.77 -46.04 17.05
C LYS A 34 5.02 -45.61 16.26
N HIS A 35 5.09 -44.36 15.80
CA HIS A 35 6.30 -43.78 15.20
C HIS A 35 6.87 -42.56 15.95
N LEU A 36 6.41 -42.30 17.17
CA LEU A 36 7.02 -41.34 18.08
C LEU A 36 7.50 -42.07 19.35
N MET A 37 8.68 -42.66 19.22
CA MET A 37 9.58 -43.04 20.31
C MET A 37 10.93 -42.42 19.91
N LYS A 38 11.66 -41.67 20.73
CA LYS A 38 11.62 -41.53 22.18
C LYS A 38 12.54 -40.35 22.55
N SER A 39 12.01 -39.29 23.14
CA SER A 39 12.82 -38.40 24.00
C SER A 39 12.78 -39.01 25.40
N PRO A 40 13.92 -39.19 26.11
CA PRO A 40 13.89 -39.67 27.49
C PRO A 40 13.55 -38.52 28.45
N GLU A 41 12.64 -38.80 29.39
CA GLU A 41 12.26 -37.93 30.51
C GLU A 41 13.35 -37.84 31.60
N PRO A 42 13.28 -36.80 32.46
CA PRO A 42 14.37 -36.37 33.34
C PRO A 42 14.37 -37.05 34.71
N GLY A 43 15.56 -37.35 35.22
CA GLY A 43 15.78 -37.87 36.57
C GLY A 43 17.15 -37.43 37.11
N GLU A 44 17.10 -36.39 37.93
CA GLU A 44 17.98 -36.01 39.05
C GLU A 44 19.53 -35.96 38.94
N GLN A 45 20.03 -34.79 39.40
CA GLN A 45 21.35 -34.47 39.98
C GLN A 45 22.49 -34.05 39.04
N GLY A 46 22.72 -32.73 39.03
CA GLY A 46 24.03 -32.12 38.77
C GLY A 46 23.96 -30.81 38.01
N TYR A 47 23.74 -29.69 38.70
CA TYR A 47 24.28 -28.42 38.20
C TYR A 47 25.81 -28.53 38.19
N PRO A 48 26.45 -28.12 37.08
CA PRO A 48 27.23 -26.89 37.19
C PRO A 48 26.96 -25.91 36.06
N LEU A 49 27.07 -24.62 36.40
CA LEU A 49 27.08 -23.49 35.48
C LEU A 49 28.05 -23.68 34.30
N GLY A 50 27.61 -23.30 33.10
CA GLY A 50 28.48 -23.08 31.94
C GLY A 50 27.72 -22.66 30.69
N LEU A 51 27.93 -21.42 30.24
CA LEU A 51 27.47 -20.86 28.95
C LEU A 51 28.12 -21.59 27.75
N SER A 52 27.35 -21.93 26.69
CA SER A 52 27.76 -21.78 25.27
C SER A 52 26.70 -22.27 24.25
N ASP A 53 26.38 -21.39 23.30
CA ASP A 53 26.16 -21.56 21.85
C ASP A 53 25.15 -22.55 21.23
N GLY A 54 24.13 -21.97 20.57
CA GLY A 54 23.68 -22.27 19.20
C GLY A 54 23.23 -23.69 18.86
N HIS A 55 21.92 -23.94 18.87
CA HIS A 55 21.35 -25.18 18.33
C HIS A 55 21.51 -25.26 16.80
N VAL A 56 22.32 -26.21 16.33
CA VAL A 56 22.53 -26.52 14.91
C VAL A 56 21.62 -27.67 14.50
N TYR A 57 20.78 -27.46 13.47
CA TYR A 57 19.89 -28.48 12.93
C TYR A 57 20.46 -29.03 11.61
N SER A 58 20.66 -30.35 11.55
CA SER A 58 21.07 -31.06 10.32
C SER A 58 19.82 -31.47 9.54
N TRP A 59 19.74 -31.05 8.27
CA TRP A 59 18.62 -31.36 7.37
C TRP A 59 18.98 -32.51 6.41
N THR A 60 17.98 -33.05 5.71
CA THR A 60 18.11 -34.22 4.83
C THR A 60 19.01 -34.01 3.60
N ASP A 61 19.37 -32.76 3.30
CA ASP A 61 20.29 -32.37 2.22
C ASP A 61 21.76 -32.32 2.65
N GLY A 62 22.07 -32.61 3.91
CA GLY A 62 23.43 -32.55 4.46
C GLY A 62 23.95 -31.12 4.68
N LEU A 63 23.13 -30.09 4.46
CA LEU A 63 23.50 -28.69 4.69
C LEU A 63 23.12 -28.28 6.12
N ARG A 64 24.09 -27.69 6.81
CA ARG A 64 23.88 -27.13 8.14
C ARG A 64 23.17 -25.78 8.03
N ARG A 65 22.12 -25.60 8.83
CA ARG A 65 21.37 -24.36 8.94
C ARG A 65 21.38 -23.87 10.38
N ARG A 66 21.36 -22.56 10.57
CA ARG A 66 21.32 -21.90 11.88
C ARG A 66 20.25 -20.83 11.91
N ASP A 67 19.88 -20.47 13.14
CA ASP A 67 19.14 -19.25 13.39
C ASP A 67 20.12 -18.05 13.32
N TRP A 68 19.72 -17.03 12.57
CA TRP A 68 20.47 -15.79 12.38
C TRP A 68 19.84 -14.61 13.12
N HIS A 69 18.72 -14.81 13.83
CA HIS A 69 18.12 -13.77 14.64
C HIS A 69 19.00 -13.45 15.86
N ASP A 70 19.38 -12.18 15.98
CA ASP A 70 20.01 -11.65 17.19
C ASP A 70 18.92 -11.28 18.21
N ASN A 71 18.54 -12.26 19.03
CA ASN A 71 17.48 -12.11 20.03
C ASN A 71 17.83 -11.07 21.12
N GLU A 72 19.11 -10.82 21.39
CA GLU A 72 19.51 -9.78 22.34
C GLU A 72 19.35 -8.39 21.75
N SER A 73 19.74 -8.19 20.48
CA SER A 73 19.49 -6.93 19.78
C SER A 73 18.00 -6.66 19.61
N ILE A 74 17.19 -7.68 19.30
CA ILE A 74 15.73 -7.54 19.19
C ILE A 74 15.13 -7.07 20.52
N ARG A 75 15.48 -7.72 21.64
CA ARG A 75 15.03 -7.31 22.97
C ARG A 75 15.45 -5.90 23.34
N ARG A 76 16.66 -5.47 22.94
CA ARG A 76 17.11 -4.08 23.15
C ARG A 76 16.28 -3.10 22.34
N ASP A 77 16.00 -3.40 21.08
CA ASP A 77 15.16 -2.55 20.23
C ASP A 77 13.70 -2.49 20.73
N GLU A 78 13.17 -3.57 21.31
CA GLU A 78 11.84 -3.59 21.96
C GLU A 78 11.75 -2.67 23.18
N LEU A 79 12.85 -2.45 23.90
CA LEU A 79 12.92 -1.61 25.09
C LEU A 79 13.21 -0.13 24.79
N ARG A 80 13.55 0.22 23.54
CA ARG A 80 13.85 1.61 23.16
C ARG A 80 12.61 2.47 23.26
N VAL A 81 12.80 3.72 23.68
CA VAL A 81 11.74 4.73 23.78
C VAL A 81 12.26 6.06 23.26
N GLY A 82 11.41 6.83 22.58
CA GLY A 82 11.81 8.10 21.98
C GLY A 82 10.98 8.44 20.75
N LYS A 83 11.28 9.61 20.17
CA LYS A 83 10.62 10.08 18.95
C LYS A 83 11.04 9.19 17.77
N GLY A 84 10.06 8.67 17.03
CA GLY A 84 10.29 7.81 15.87
C GLY A 84 10.68 6.36 16.18
N GLU A 85 10.78 5.98 17.46
CA GLU A 85 11.05 4.59 17.88
C GLU A 85 9.91 3.65 17.47
N HIS A 86 10.27 2.40 17.19
CA HIS A 86 9.41 1.36 16.61
C HIS A 86 8.76 1.82 15.29
N GLY A 87 9.42 2.72 14.55
CA GLY A 87 8.91 3.31 13.32
C GLY A 87 7.61 4.10 13.46
N LYS A 88 7.26 4.54 14.68
CA LYS A 88 6.07 5.38 14.89
C LYS A 88 6.23 6.73 14.20
N PRO A 89 5.14 7.33 13.66
CA PRO A 89 5.17 8.69 13.14
C PRO A 89 5.73 9.69 14.17
N TYR A 90 6.58 10.59 13.70
CA TYR A 90 7.04 11.72 14.50
C TYR A 90 5.84 12.66 14.79
N PRO A 91 5.64 13.09 16.05
CA PRO A 91 4.56 14.01 16.40
C PRO A 91 4.93 15.43 15.96
N LEU A 92 4.52 15.82 14.75
CA LEU A 92 4.68 17.18 14.21
C LEU A 92 3.66 18.13 14.86
N ALA A 93 4.12 19.29 15.31
CA ALA A 93 3.23 20.41 15.66
C ALA A 93 2.83 21.22 14.41
N GLU A 94 1.71 21.94 14.46
CA GLU A 94 1.20 22.70 13.29
C GLU A 94 2.18 23.78 12.79
N ASP A 95 2.98 24.37 13.69
CA ASP A 95 4.00 25.37 13.38
C ASP A 95 5.30 24.78 12.80
N GLU A 96 5.48 23.45 12.88
CA GLU A 96 6.64 22.72 12.35
C GLU A 96 6.44 22.26 10.89
N CYS A 97 5.29 22.59 10.29
CA CYS A 97 4.92 22.25 8.90
C CYS A 97 5.37 23.32 7.88
N ASP A 98 6.65 23.72 7.89
CA ASP A 98 7.22 24.63 6.88
C ASP A 98 7.78 23.85 5.67
N ASP A 99 7.38 24.22 4.44
CA ASP A 99 7.88 23.62 3.21
C ASP A 99 9.40 23.81 3.01
N SER A 100 10.05 24.74 3.72
CA SER A 100 11.50 24.94 3.67
C SER A 100 12.31 23.70 4.04
N VAL A 101 11.79 22.86 4.95
CA VAL A 101 12.47 21.64 5.44
C VAL A 101 12.60 20.55 4.39
N TYR A 102 11.86 20.66 3.28
CA TYR A 102 11.91 19.72 2.16
C TYR A 102 12.90 20.15 1.07
N LYS A 103 13.27 21.44 0.99
CA LYS A 103 13.97 22.01 -0.17
C LYS A 103 15.27 21.30 -0.53
N GLU A 104 15.99 20.82 0.48
CA GLU A 104 17.30 20.22 0.27
C GLU A 104 17.25 18.75 -0.13
N ASN A 105 16.26 18.01 0.35
CA ASN A 105 16.22 16.56 0.27
C ASN A 105 14.92 15.99 -0.32
N GLY A 106 13.90 16.81 -0.55
CA GLY A 106 12.57 16.32 -0.95
C GLY A 106 11.84 15.53 0.15
N PHE A 107 12.39 15.50 1.37
CA PHE A 107 11.79 14.94 2.59
C PHE A 107 12.13 15.82 3.79
N ASN A 108 11.39 15.67 4.89
CA ASN A 108 11.46 16.51 6.06
C ASN A 108 12.75 16.28 6.86
N ILE A 109 13.79 17.06 6.57
CA ILE A 109 15.11 16.91 7.22
C ILE A 109 15.06 17.27 8.71
N TYR A 110 14.15 18.18 9.10
CA TYR A 110 13.97 18.56 10.51
C TYR A 110 13.50 17.36 11.34
N VAL A 111 12.48 16.64 10.87
CA VAL A 111 12.02 15.40 11.52
C VAL A 111 13.14 14.38 11.58
N SER A 112 13.86 14.16 10.47
CA SER A 112 14.99 13.23 10.46
C SER A 112 16.04 13.58 11.51
N ASN A 113 16.44 14.85 11.62
CA ASN A 113 17.43 15.30 12.60
C ASN A 113 16.99 15.07 14.06
N ASN A 114 15.69 14.99 14.32
CA ASN A 114 15.12 14.78 15.66
C ASN A 114 14.79 13.31 15.97
N ILE A 115 15.09 12.38 15.06
CA ILE A 115 14.94 10.93 15.27
C ILE A 115 16.34 10.32 15.49
N ALA A 116 16.46 9.41 16.47
CA ALA A 116 17.71 8.73 16.79
C ALA A 116 18.28 7.94 15.60
N LEU A 117 19.58 8.09 15.30
CA LEU A 117 20.24 7.44 14.16
C LEU A 117 20.18 5.90 14.22
N ASP A 118 20.00 5.36 15.42
CA ASP A 118 19.90 3.94 15.73
C ASP A 118 18.48 3.56 16.21
N ARG A 119 17.46 4.31 15.79
CA ARG A 119 16.06 4.03 16.16
C ARG A 119 15.65 2.59 15.84
N SER A 120 14.77 2.03 16.68
CA SER A 120 14.10 0.76 16.45
C SER A 120 13.01 0.88 15.37
N LEU A 121 12.73 -0.24 14.71
CA LEU A 121 11.72 -0.37 13.66
C LEU A 121 10.69 -1.45 14.06
N PRO A 122 9.46 -1.39 13.54
CA PRO A 122 8.50 -2.45 13.78
C PRO A 122 8.87 -3.69 12.96
N ASP A 123 8.74 -4.87 13.57
CA ASP A 123 8.88 -6.14 12.85
C ASP A 123 7.56 -6.50 12.15
N ILE A 124 7.40 -5.98 10.93
CA ILE A 124 6.23 -6.23 10.07
C ILE A 124 6.43 -7.42 9.13
N ARG A 125 7.45 -8.26 9.36
CA ARG A 125 7.66 -9.49 8.57
C ARG A 125 6.51 -10.47 8.81
N HIS A 126 6.29 -11.34 7.83
CA HIS A 126 5.35 -12.45 8.01
C HIS A 126 5.75 -13.30 9.23
N PRO A 127 4.81 -13.77 10.07
CA PRO A 127 5.13 -14.51 11.30
C PRO A 127 6.08 -15.70 11.11
N ASN A 128 5.95 -16.41 9.98
CA ASN A 128 6.83 -17.54 9.64
C ASN A 128 8.30 -17.14 9.50
N CYS A 129 8.63 -15.89 9.16
CA CYS A 129 10.01 -15.42 9.01
C CYS A 129 10.82 -15.54 10.31
N LYS A 130 10.17 -15.44 11.47
CA LYS A 130 10.82 -15.58 12.78
C LYS A 130 11.32 -17.00 13.06
N GLN A 131 10.81 -17.98 12.32
CA GLN A 131 11.13 -19.41 12.47
C GLN A 131 12.04 -19.91 11.33
N LYS A 132 12.34 -19.07 10.33
CA LYS A 132 13.19 -19.46 9.20
C LYS A 132 14.65 -19.62 9.65
N LEU A 133 15.25 -20.71 9.22
CA LEU A 133 16.68 -20.99 9.36
C LEU A 133 17.34 -20.87 7.99
N TYR A 134 18.56 -20.35 7.96
CA TYR A 134 19.34 -20.16 6.74
C TYR A 134 20.65 -20.94 6.84
N LEU A 135 21.35 -21.11 5.73
CA LEU A 135 22.65 -21.77 5.69
C LEU A 135 23.59 -21.16 6.75
N GLU A 136 24.35 -22.03 7.42
CA GLU A 136 25.35 -21.61 8.41
C GLU A 136 26.52 -20.88 7.75
N ASN A 137 26.89 -21.30 6.55
CA ASN A 137 27.94 -20.66 5.76
C ASN A 137 27.29 -19.86 4.63
N LEU A 138 27.25 -18.54 4.79
CA LEU A 138 26.76 -17.60 3.78
C LEU A 138 27.95 -16.84 3.16
N PRO A 139 27.87 -16.47 1.87
CA PRO A 139 28.88 -15.63 1.24
C PRO A 139 28.88 -14.24 1.86
N ASN A 140 30.06 -13.63 2.01
CA ASN A 140 30.12 -12.24 2.47
C ASN A 140 29.67 -11.26 1.38
N THR A 141 29.28 -10.05 1.77
CA THR A 141 28.80 -9.01 0.84
C THR A 141 29.55 -7.69 0.99
N SER A 142 29.73 -6.99 -0.13
CA SER A 142 30.08 -5.57 -0.18
C SER A 142 28.79 -4.77 -0.34
N ILE A 143 28.46 -3.96 0.66
CA ILE A 143 27.28 -3.10 0.65
C ILE A 143 27.65 -1.76 0.02
N ILE A 144 27.02 -1.40 -1.10
CA ILE A 144 27.33 -0.21 -1.89
C ILE A 144 26.20 0.79 -1.77
N ILE A 145 26.52 2.01 -1.32
CA ILE A 145 25.57 3.10 -1.11
C ILE A 145 26.00 4.30 -1.96
N PRO A 146 25.43 4.49 -3.17
CA PRO A 146 25.64 5.72 -3.93
C PRO A 146 24.89 6.86 -3.24
N PHE A 147 25.51 8.04 -3.16
CA PHE A 147 24.86 9.24 -2.66
C PHE A 147 25.29 10.49 -3.42
N HIS A 148 24.39 11.46 -3.51
CA HIS A 148 24.66 12.80 -4.02
C HIS A 148 23.88 13.81 -3.20
N ASN A 149 24.58 14.71 -2.49
CA ASN A 149 23.96 15.77 -1.70
C ASN A 149 22.90 15.26 -0.70
N GLU A 150 23.07 14.06 -0.16
CA GLU A 150 22.13 13.46 0.77
C GLU A 150 22.20 14.11 2.15
N GLY A 151 21.04 14.26 2.81
CA GLY A 151 20.95 14.72 4.19
C GLY A 151 21.83 13.93 5.16
N TRP A 152 22.47 14.65 6.09
CA TRP A 152 23.39 14.09 7.07
C TRP A 152 22.75 12.98 7.92
N SER A 153 21.60 13.25 8.53
CA SER A 153 20.93 12.31 9.44
C SER A 153 20.39 11.08 8.72
N SER A 154 19.81 11.22 7.52
CA SER A 154 19.33 10.10 6.71
C SER A 154 20.47 9.17 6.28
N LEU A 155 21.57 9.72 5.75
CA LEU A 155 22.73 8.92 5.33
C LEU A 155 23.34 8.14 6.50
N LEU A 156 23.53 8.81 7.64
CA LEU A 156 24.08 8.17 8.83
C LEU A 156 23.14 7.08 9.35
N ARG A 157 21.82 7.31 9.36
CA ARG A 157 20.84 6.33 9.83
C ARG A 157 20.86 5.05 9.00
N THR A 158 21.05 5.16 7.68
CA THR A 158 21.27 3.99 6.80
C THR A 158 22.50 3.20 7.22
N ILE A 159 23.62 3.87 7.50
CA ILE A 159 24.86 3.20 7.89
C ILE A 159 24.71 2.55 9.27
N HIS A 160 24.10 3.25 10.23
CA HIS A 160 23.81 2.71 11.56
C HIS A 160 22.88 1.50 11.50
N SER A 161 21.82 1.53 10.68
CA SER A 161 20.92 0.39 10.56
C SER A 161 21.64 -0.84 10.02
N ILE A 162 22.53 -0.66 9.04
CA ILE A 162 23.34 -1.75 8.47
C ILE A 162 24.28 -2.32 9.53
N VAL A 163 25.08 -1.46 10.18
CA VAL A 163 26.08 -1.89 11.18
C VAL A 163 25.41 -2.59 12.36
N ASN A 164 24.27 -2.08 12.83
CA ASN A 164 23.61 -2.61 14.02
C ASN A 164 22.79 -3.88 13.76
N ARG A 165 22.31 -4.12 12.53
CA ARG A 165 21.38 -5.22 12.21
C ARG A 165 21.95 -6.28 11.27
N THR A 166 23.26 -6.26 11.06
CA THR A 166 23.93 -7.20 10.18
C THR A 166 25.06 -7.90 10.93
N PRO A 167 25.11 -9.25 10.89
CA PRO A 167 26.24 -9.98 11.47
C PRO A 167 27.57 -9.52 10.87
N ASP A 168 28.50 -9.08 11.71
CA ASP A 168 29.74 -8.41 11.26
C ASP A 168 30.52 -9.21 10.22
N HIS A 169 30.66 -10.52 10.41
CA HIS A 169 31.41 -11.40 9.51
C HIS A 169 30.79 -11.57 8.10
N LEU A 170 29.49 -11.25 7.93
CA LEU A 170 28.86 -11.23 6.61
C LEU A 170 29.15 -9.93 5.86
N ILE A 171 29.56 -8.87 6.56
CA ILE A 171 29.99 -7.61 5.94
C ILE A 171 31.47 -7.71 5.58
N ALA A 172 31.76 -7.75 4.28
CA ALA A 172 33.13 -7.59 3.78
C ALA A 172 33.57 -6.12 3.86
N GLU A 173 32.72 -5.21 3.37
CA GLU A 173 32.92 -3.76 3.42
C GLU A 173 31.60 -3.02 3.13
N ILE A 174 31.50 -1.77 3.60
CA ILE A 174 30.44 -0.82 3.26
C ILE A 174 31.09 0.31 2.46
N ILE A 175 30.68 0.49 1.22
CA ILE A 175 31.28 1.44 0.27
C ILE A 175 30.29 2.58 0.04
N LEU A 176 30.57 3.74 0.63
CA LEU A 176 29.84 4.97 0.36
C LEU A 176 30.43 5.61 -0.90
N VAL A 177 29.64 5.71 -1.96
CA VAL A 177 30.11 6.27 -3.23
C VAL A 177 29.52 7.66 -3.41
N ASP A 178 30.35 8.68 -3.18
CA ASP A 178 30.00 10.08 -3.37
C ASP A 178 30.02 10.46 -4.84
N ASP A 179 28.84 10.73 -5.40
CA ASP A 179 28.64 11.22 -6.76
C ASP A 179 28.76 12.74 -6.84
N TYR A 180 29.95 13.25 -6.54
CA TYR A 180 30.29 14.67 -6.70
C TYR A 180 29.37 15.60 -5.90
N SER A 181 29.20 15.32 -4.61
CA SER A 181 28.44 16.17 -3.70
C SER A 181 29.14 17.52 -3.46
N ASP A 182 28.34 18.57 -3.28
CA ASP A 182 28.79 19.94 -3.00
C ASP A 182 28.43 20.44 -1.59
N ARG A 183 27.76 19.60 -0.78
CA ARG A 183 27.42 19.93 0.61
C ARG A 183 28.61 19.74 1.55
N ASP A 184 28.99 20.79 2.27
CA ASP A 184 30.15 20.81 3.17
C ASP A 184 30.20 19.64 4.17
N HIS A 185 29.04 19.24 4.71
CA HIS A 185 28.98 18.15 5.69
C HIS A 185 29.32 16.77 5.09
N LEU A 186 29.33 16.61 3.76
CA LEU A 186 29.71 15.37 3.07
C LEU A 186 31.21 15.29 2.74
N GLY A 187 31.97 16.35 3.02
CA GLY A 187 33.43 16.38 2.90
C GLY A 187 34.14 15.77 4.12
N ALA A 188 35.08 16.52 4.70
CA ALA A 188 35.93 16.08 5.81
C ALA A 188 35.14 15.63 7.05
N ARG A 189 33.98 16.27 7.34
CA ARG A 189 33.13 15.90 8.47
C ARG A 189 32.60 14.47 8.35
N LEU A 190 32.23 14.04 7.15
CA LEU A 190 31.77 12.68 6.90
C LEU A 190 32.92 11.69 7.07
N GLU A 191 34.11 12.01 6.54
CA GLU A 191 35.30 11.18 6.67
C GLU A 191 35.69 10.95 8.14
N ASP A 192 35.72 12.01 8.94
CA ASP A 192 35.98 11.94 10.37
C ASP A 192 34.93 11.07 11.09
N TYR A 193 33.64 11.28 10.81
CA TYR A 193 32.57 10.49 11.41
C TYR A 193 32.66 8.99 11.04
N MET A 194 33.01 8.68 9.80
CA MET A 194 33.09 7.31 9.28
C MET A 194 34.36 6.57 9.72
N SER A 195 35.40 7.28 10.16
CA SER A 195 36.63 6.67 10.71
C SER A 195 36.37 5.73 11.91
N ARG A 196 35.24 5.91 12.59
CA ARG A 196 34.78 5.07 13.72
C ARG A 196 34.25 3.69 13.30
N PHE A 197 34.01 3.48 12.00
CA PHE A 197 33.51 2.23 11.44
C PHE A 197 34.57 1.61 10.52
N PRO A 198 35.37 0.62 11.00
CA PRO A 198 36.53 0.10 10.26
C PRO A 198 36.21 -0.49 8.88
N LYS A 199 34.98 -0.97 8.68
CA LYS A 199 34.52 -1.56 7.42
C LYS A 199 33.87 -0.55 6.47
N VAL A 200 33.71 0.70 6.88
CA VAL A 200 33.14 1.76 6.04
C VAL A 200 34.26 2.45 5.28
N ARG A 201 34.09 2.58 3.96
CA ARG A 201 35.02 3.26 3.06
C ARG A 201 34.26 4.24 2.19
N ILE A 202 34.80 5.44 2.02
CA ILE A 202 34.26 6.46 1.12
C ILE A 202 35.05 6.45 -0.19
N VAL A 203 34.35 6.47 -1.32
CA VAL A 203 34.91 6.56 -2.67
C VAL A 203 34.25 7.74 -3.36
N ARG A 204 35.01 8.67 -3.93
CA ARG A 204 34.48 9.90 -4.54
C ARG A 204 34.69 9.92 -6.04
N THR A 205 33.67 10.31 -6.78
CA THR A 205 33.79 10.58 -8.23
C THR A 205 34.47 11.95 -8.45
N LYS A 206 35.09 12.13 -9.63
CA LYS A 206 35.77 13.38 -9.99
C LYS A 206 34.83 14.42 -10.61
N LYS A 207 33.64 13.99 -11.01
CA LYS A 207 32.57 14.76 -11.66
C LYS A 207 31.25 14.05 -11.40
N ARG A 208 30.13 14.72 -11.66
CA ARG A 208 28.81 14.09 -11.58
C ARG A 208 28.66 12.99 -12.64
N GLU A 209 28.60 11.74 -12.20
CA GLU A 209 28.44 10.56 -13.04
C GLU A 209 26.97 10.10 -13.10
N GLY A 210 26.18 10.35 -12.06
CA GLY A 210 24.81 9.85 -11.95
C GLY A 210 24.72 8.51 -11.21
N LEU A 211 23.52 8.15 -10.77
CA LEU A 211 23.26 6.99 -9.92
C LEU A 211 23.85 5.70 -10.49
N ILE A 212 23.65 5.47 -11.78
CA ILE A 212 23.98 4.22 -12.47
C ILE A 212 25.50 4.00 -12.51
N ARG A 213 26.23 5.02 -12.96
CA ARG A 213 27.70 4.98 -13.06
C ARG A 213 28.38 5.03 -11.68
N THR A 214 27.75 5.68 -10.71
CA THR A 214 28.19 5.66 -9.31
C THR A 214 28.05 4.25 -8.70
N ARG A 215 26.95 3.53 -8.97
CA ARG A 215 26.82 2.11 -8.59
C ARG A 215 27.88 1.24 -9.24
N LEU A 216 28.16 1.45 -10.54
CA LEU A 216 29.23 0.74 -11.26
C LEU A 216 30.61 0.99 -10.63
N LEU A 217 30.91 2.23 -10.23
CA LEU A 217 32.16 2.55 -9.54
C LEU A 217 32.27 1.76 -8.23
N GLY A 218 31.21 1.77 -7.40
CA GLY A 218 31.16 0.98 -6.18
C GLY A 218 31.35 -0.52 -6.42
N ALA A 219 30.68 -1.06 -7.43
CA ALA A 219 30.80 -2.46 -7.83
C ALA A 219 32.22 -2.83 -8.30
N SER A 220 32.92 -1.90 -8.96
CA SER A 220 34.25 -2.13 -9.54
C SER A 220 35.35 -2.23 -8.49
N VAL A 221 35.14 -1.60 -7.34
CA VAL A 221 36.10 -1.58 -6.23
C VAL A 221 35.71 -2.51 -5.08
N ALA A 222 34.58 -3.20 -5.18
CA ALA A 222 34.05 -4.11 -4.18
C ALA A 222 34.79 -5.46 -4.17
N LYS A 223 35.05 -5.97 -2.97
CA LYS A 223 35.82 -7.21 -2.74
C LYS A 223 34.96 -8.39 -2.30
N GLY A 224 33.75 -8.14 -1.82
CA GLY A 224 32.82 -9.17 -1.34
C GLY A 224 32.42 -10.16 -2.44
N GLU A 225 31.95 -11.33 -2.03
CA GLU A 225 31.45 -12.35 -2.95
C GLU A 225 30.11 -11.94 -3.58
N VAL A 226 29.29 -11.24 -2.80
CA VAL A 226 28.02 -10.63 -3.20
C VAL A 226 28.15 -9.11 -3.20
N LEU A 227 27.45 -8.46 -4.12
CA LEU A 227 27.20 -7.02 -4.11
C LEU A 227 25.79 -6.79 -3.57
N THR A 228 25.65 -5.92 -2.58
CA THR A 228 24.35 -5.48 -2.08
C THR A 228 24.23 -3.97 -2.27
N PHE A 229 23.31 -3.53 -3.12
CA PHE A 229 23.05 -2.11 -3.34
C PHE A 229 21.96 -1.63 -2.38
N LEU A 230 22.18 -0.48 -1.77
CA LEU A 230 21.19 0.24 -0.97
C LEU A 230 21.21 1.72 -1.37
N ASP A 231 20.06 2.39 -1.31
CA ASP A 231 20.03 3.86 -1.42
C ASP A 231 20.49 4.50 -0.11
N SER A 232 20.90 5.78 -0.17
CA SER A 232 21.45 6.55 0.95
C SER A 232 20.43 7.05 1.98
N HIS A 233 19.18 6.61 1.86
CA HIS A 233 18.05 7.01 2.70
C HIS A 233 17.17 5.79 2.97
N CYS A 234 17.82 4.73 3.45
CA CYS A 234 17.21 3.47 3.82
C CYS A 234 17.38 3.16 5.31
N GLU A 235 16.53 2.27 5.83
CA GLU A 235 16.72 1.66 7.15
C GLU A 235 16.45 0.17 7.06
N THR A 236 17.49 -0.65 7.26
CA THR A 236 17.40 -2.11 7.21
C THR A 236 16.66 -2.64 8.44
N ASN A 237 15.75 -3.59 8.25
CA ASN A 237 14.99 -4.20 9.34
C ASN A 237 15.73 -5.42 9.94
N ILE A 238 15.16 -6.04 10.97
CA ILE A 238 15.73 -7.17 11.70
C ILE A 238 15.98 -8.35 10.78
N ASN A 239 17.18 -8.93 10.87
CA ASN A 239 17.59 -10.15 10.15
C ASN A 239 17.38 -10.07 8.62
N TRP A 240 17.59 -8.89 8.03
CA TRP A 240 17.33 -8.64 6.61
C TRP A 240 18.33 -9.36 5.68
N LEU A 241 19.62 -9.38 6.02
CA LEU A 241 20.66 -9.82 5.08
C LEU A 241 20.74 -11.35 4.87
N PRO A 242 20.70 -12.20 5.92
CA PRO A 242 20.80 -13.65 5.75
C PRO A 242 19.81 -14.27 4.74
N PRO A 243 18.50 -13.92 4.75
CA PRO A 243 17.57 -14.44 3.75
C PRO A 243 17.94 -14.08 2.30
N LEU A 244 18.56 -12.92 2.06
CA LEU A 244 19.02 -12.54 0.72
C LEU A 244 20.23 -13.37 0.30
N LEU A 245 21.24 -13.49 1.17
CA LEU A 245 22.47 -14.22 0.87
C LEU A 245 22.22 -15.72 0.70
N ASP A 246 21.28 -16.28 1.45
CA ASP A 246 20.91 -17.70 1.38
C ASP A 246 20.38 -18.07 -0.02
N GLN A 247 19.55 -17.22 -0.63
CA GLN A 247 19.05 -17.44 -1.99
C GLN A 247 20.16 -17.39 -3.04
N ILE A 248 21.11 -16.47 -2.91
CA ILE A 248 22.27 -16.38 -3.82
C ILE A 248 23.23 -17.54 -3.61
N ALA A 249 23.39 -18.02 -2.37
CA ALA A 249 24.22 -19.18 -2.06
C ALA A 249 23.67 -20.45 -2.72
N GLN A 250 22.34 -20.61 -2.75
CA GLN A 250 21.67 -21.73 -3.41
C GLN A 250 21.72 -21.62 -4.94
N ASN A 251 21.52 -20.41 -5.49
CA ASN A 251 21.65 -20.16 -6.92
C ASN A 251 22.43 -18.86 -7.20
N PRO A 252 23.72 -19.00 -7.58
CA PRO A 252 24.61 -17.87 -7.90
C PRO A 252 24.15 -16.94 -9.02
N ARG A 253 23.21 -17.37 -9.87
CA ARG A 253 22.66 -16.58 -10.99
C ARG A 253 21.35 -15.88 -10.64
N THR A 254 20.97 -15.89 -9.37
CA THR A 254 19.80 -15.18 -8.87
C THR A 254 20.17 -13.76 -8.45
N ILE A 255 19.31 -12.80 -8.80
CA ILE A 255 19.24 -11.49 -8.14
C ILE A 255 18.10 -11.53 -7.12
N VAL A 256 18.34 -11.03 -5.93
CA VAL A 256 17.30 -10.95 -4.89
C VAL A 256 17.07 -9.53 -4.43
N CYS A 257 15.80 -9.19 -4.18
CA CYS A 257 15.42 -7.89 -3.64
C CYS A 257 14.72 -8.09 -2.28
N PRO A 258 14.99 -7.21 -1.30
CA PRO A 258 14.17 -7.14 -0.09
C PRO A 258 12.79 -6.56 -0.42
N MET A 259 11.84 -6.75 0.49
CA MET A 259 10.64 -5.91 0.51
C MET A 259 11.05 -4.48 0.82
N ILE A 260 10.60 -3.55 -0.01
CA ILE A 260 10.91 -2.13 0.14
C ILE A 260 9.74 -1.47 0.88
N ASP A 261 9.96 -1.20 2.16
CA ASP A 261 8.98 -0.53 3.01
C ASP A 261 9.04 0.98 2.83
N VAL A 262 7.95 1.66 3.15
CA VAL A 262 7.86 3.12 3.11
C VAL A 262 8.34 3.68 4.44
N ILE A 263 9.29 4.62 4.36
CA ILE A 263 9.52 5.60 5.40
C ILE A 263 8.89 6.89 4.91
N ASP A 264 7.81 7.33 5.57
CA ASP A 264 7.07 8.52 5.15
C ASP A 264 7.99 9.76 5.10
N HIS A 265 7.92 10.52 4.01
CA HIS A 265 8.82 11.65 3.79
C HIS A 265 8.55 12.84 4.71
N ASN A 266 7.40 12.89 5.38
CA ASN A 266 7.03 13.96 6.29
C ASN A 266 7.31 13.56 7.74
N HIS A 267 6.64 12.51 8.24
CA HIS A 267 6.68 12.12 9.65
C HIS A 267 7.56 10.89 9.93
N PHE A 268 8.22 10.30 8.92
CA PHE A 268 9.16 9.17 9.08
C PHE A 268 8.54 7.92 9.71
N GLY A 269 7.22 7.77 9.58
CA GLY A 269 6.53 6.53 9.96
C GLY A 269 6.98 5.39 9.04
N TYR A 270 7.18 4.21 9.60
CA TYR A 270 7.61 3.01 8.86
C TYR A 270 6.41 2.11 8.62
N GLU A 271 6.11 1.80 7.37
CA GLU A 271 5.00 0.94 6.98
C GLU A 271 5.29 0.14 5.71
N ALA A 272 4.58 -0.96 5.50
CA ALA A 272 4.64 -1.67 4.23
C ALA A 272 4.02 -0.82 3.12
N GLN A 273 4.51 -0.97 1.89
CA GLN A 273 3.79 -0.43 0.73
C GLN A 273 2.39 -1.05 0.61
N ALA A 274 1.44 -0.30 0.05
CA ALA A 274 0.09 -0.81 -0.22
C ALA A 274 0.15 -2.15 -0.98
N GLY A 275 -0.60 -3.14 -0.51
CA GLY A 275 -0.61 -4.50 -1.06
C GLY A 275 0.59 -5.38 -0.65
N ASP A 276 1.52 -4.87 0.16
CA ASP A 276 2.71 -5.59 0.68
C ASP A 276 3.48 -6.37 -0.41
N ALA A 277 3.44 -7.71 -0.38
CA ALA A 277 4.06 -8.56 -1.38
C ALA A 277 3.37 -8.45 -2.74
N MET A 278 4.03 -7.82 -3.70
CA MET A 278 3.54 -7.60 -5.06
C MET A 278 4.68 -7.79 -6.06
N ARG A 279 4.36 -8.22 -7.28
CA ARG A 279 5.33 -8.37 -8.37
C ARG A 279 5.61 -7.02 -9.02
N GLY A 280 6.88 -6.73 -9.31
CA GLY A 280 7.23 -5.55 -10.08
C GLY A 280 6.97 -5.72 -11.58
N ALA A 281 6.47 -4.67 -12.20
CA ALA A 281 6.02 -4.61 -13.59
C ALA A 281 6.23 -3.20 -14.17
N PHE A 282 5.68 -2.93 -15.34
CA PHE A 282 5.67 -1.61 -15.96
C PHE A 282 4.43 -1.38 -16.82
N ASP A 283 4.11 -0.10 -17.06
CA ASP A 283 3.25 0.29 -18.18
C ASP A 283 4.07 0.55 -19.45
N TRP A 284 3.41 0.68 -20.60
CA TRP A 284 4.07 0.90 -21.90
C TRP A 284 4.60 2.32 -22.08
N GLU A 285 4.60 3.16 -21.04
CA GLU A 285 5.40 4.38 -20.95
C GLU A 285 6.70 4.17 -20.15
N MET A 286 6.95 2.93 -19.71
CA MET A 286 8.06 2.53 -18.86
C MET A 286 8.05 3.20 -17.48
N TYR A 287 6.87 3.44 -16.90
CA TYR A 287 6.76 3.69 -15.47
C TYR A 287 6.71 2.38 -14.71
N TYR A 288 7.43 2.30 -13.60
CA TYR A 288 7.41 1.13 -12.73
C TYR A 288 6.03 0.97 -12.10
N LYS A 289 5.55 -0.27 -12.05
CA LYS A 289 4.26 -0.65 -11.48
C LYS A 289 4.46 -1.83 -10.53
N ARG A 290 3.52 -1.97 -9.59
CA ARG A 290 3.38 -3.16 -8.75
C ARG A 290 2.03 -3.80 -9.10
N ILE A 291 2.04 -5.09 -9.38
CA ILE A 291 0.83 -5.88 -9.67
C ILE A 291 0.72 -7.03 -8.66
N PRO A 292 -0.50 -7.43 -8.28
CA PRO A 292 -0.69 -8.48 -7.27
C PRO A 292 -0.14 -9.81 -7.77
N ILE A 293 0.34 -10.65 -6.85
CA ILE A 293 0.84 -11.99 -7.18
C ILE A 293 -0.33 -12.86 -7.65
N PRO A 294 -0.32 -13.39 -8.89
CA PRO A 294 -1.36 -14.30 -9.36
C PRO A 294 -1.49 -15.52 -8.45
N LEU A 295 -2.73 -16.00 -8.22
CA LEU A 295 -3.00 -17.14 -7.32
C LEU A 295 -2.18 -18.39 -7.67
N GLU A 296 -1.91 -18.62 -8.95
CA GLU A 296 -1.11 -19.75 -9.45
C GLU A 296 0.39 -19.65 -9.10
N LEU A 297 0.89 -18.45 -8.77
CA LEU A 297 2.27 -18.21 -8.32
C LEU A 297 2.36 -18.09 -6.80
N GLN A 298 1.23 -18.08 -6.07
CA GLN A 298 1.23 -18.04 -4.63
C GLN A 298 1.58 -19.43 -4.08
N GLY A 299 2.71 -19.52 -3.39
CA GLY A 299 3.13 -20.74 -2.69
C GLY A 299 2.30 -21.00 -1.43
N SER A 300 2.46 -22.18 -0.84
CA SER A 300 1.78 -22.56 0.41
C SER A 300 2.21 -21.74 1.63
N ASP A 301 3.44 -21.22 1.62
CA ASP A 301 3.96 -20.32 2.64
C ASP A 301 4.25 -18.95 2.01
N PRO A 302 3.46 -17.91 2.34
CA PRO A 302 3.59 -16.58 1.76
C PRO A 302 4.89 -15.85 2.19
N SER A 303 5.64 -16.40 3.15
CA SER A 303 6.94 -15.87 3.53
C SER A 303 8.09 -16.33 2.63
N ASN A 304 7.84 -17.28 1.73
CA ASN A 304 8.87 -17.78 0.82
C ASN A 304 9.17 -16.74 -0.28
N PRO A 305 10.41 -16.72 -0.80
CA PRO A 305 10.75 -15.91 -1.98
C PRO A 305 9.83 -16.20 -3.17
N TYR A 306 9.47 -15.16 -3.90
CA TYR A 306 8.62 -15.26 -5.10
C TYR A 306 9.25 -14.54 -6.29
N GLU A 307 8.97 -15.03 -7.49
CA GLU A 307 9.55 -14.48 -8.72
C GLU A 307 8.98 -13.09 -9.03
N SER A 308 9.86 -12.16 -9.39
CA SER A 308 9.50 -10.79 -9.74
C SER A 308 10.03 -10.46 -11.15
N PRO A 309 9.18 -10.02 -12.10
CA PRO A 309 9.63 -9.71 -13.46
C PRO A 309 10.59 -8.53 -13.51
N VAL A 310 10.36 -7.50 -12.69
CA VAL A 310 11.12 -6.25 -12.66
C VAL A 310 11.38 -5.82 -11.21
N MET A 311 12.62 -5.51 -10.86
CA MET A 311 12.92 -4.91 -9.56
C MET A 311 12.59 -3.41 -9.54
N ALA A 312 12.36 -2.85 -8.35
CA ALA A 312 12.23 -1.39 -8.21
C ALA A 312 13.53 -0.65 -8.59
N GLY A 313 14.69 -1.26 -8.30
CA GLY A 313 16.02 -0.83 -8.74
C GLY A 313 16.97 -0.38 -7.63
N GLY A 314 16.45 0.22 -6.56
CA GLY A 314 17.23 0.80 -5.46
C GLY A 314 18.01 -0.23 -4.64
N LEU A 315 17.32 -1.32 -4.27
CA LEU A 315 17.74 -2.25 -3.24
C LEU A 315 17.75 -3.67 -3.81
N PHE A 316 18.92 -4.29 -3.95
CA PHE A 316 19.06 -5.67 -4.40
C PHE A 316 20.43 -6.24 -4.05
N ALA A 317 20.53 -7.57 -4.03
CA ALA A 317 21.77 -8.29 -3.90
C ALA A 317 22.00 -9.24 -5.08
N VAL A 318 23.26 -9.36 -5.51
CA VAL A 318 23.67 -10.18 -6.65
C VAL A 318 25.08 -10.70 -6.45
N ARG A 319 25.37 -11.94 -6.88
CA ARG A 319 26.76 -12.43 -6.85
C ARG A 319 27.64 -11.53 -7.71
N ARG A 320 28.77 -11.05 -7.16
CA ARG A 320 29.66 -10.09 -7.83
C ARG A 320 30.13 -10.58 -9.19
N GLN A 321 30.51 -11.85 -9.27
CA GLN A 321 30.92 -12.48 -10.53
C GLN A 321 29.77 -12.45 -11.55
N TRP A 322 28.56 -12.81 -11.13
CA TRP A 322 27.39 -12.81 -12.02
C TRP A 322 27.02 -11.41 -12.51
N PHE A 323 27.09 -10.40 -11.65
CA PHE A 323 26.87 -9.01 -12.05
C PHE A 323 27.80 -8.57 -13.20
N TRP A 324 29.08 -8.95 -13.13
CA TRP A 324 30.04 -8.63 -14.19
C TRP A 324 29.95 -9.53 -15.42
N GLU A 325 29.52 -10.80 -15.26
CA GLU A 325 29.16 -11.66 -16.40
C GLU A 325 28.00 -11.06 -17.21
N LEU A 326 27.03 -10.40 -16.55
CA LEU A 326 25.96 -9.63 -17.20
C LEU A 326 26.42 -8.27 -17.77
N GLY A 327 27.71 -7.92 -17.63
CA GLY A 327 28.28 -6.64 -18.06
C GLY A 327 27.91 -5.46 -17.16
N GLY A 328 27.38 -5.69 -15.96
CA GLY A 328 26.84 -4.65 -15.08
C GLY A 328 25.69 -3.88 -15.75
N TYR A 329 25.65 -2.57 -15.51
CA TYR A 329 24.75 -1.64 -16.19
C TYR A 329 25.34 -1.08 -17.49
N ASP A 330 24.48 -0.68 -18.41
CA ASP A 330 24.87 0.08 -19.59
C ASP A 330 25.45 1.45 -19.18
N THR A 331 26.74 1.63 -19.45
CA THR A 331 27.48 2.86 -19.14
C THR A 331 27.00 4.08 -19.91
N GLY A 332 26.20 3.88 -20.97
CA GLY A 332 25.53 4.95 -21.70
C GLY A 332 24.24 5.45 -21.04
N LEU A 333 23.77 4.81 -19.96
CA LEU A 333 22.66 5.32 -19.16
C LEU A 333 23.14 6.48 -18.27
N GLU A 334 22.36 7.57 -18.28
CA GLU A 334 22.68 8.83 -17.62
C GLU A 334 22.17 8.86 -16.16
N ILE A 335 21.81 10.03 -15.63
CA ILE A 335 21.65 10.29 -14.18
C ILE A 335 20.74 9.31 -13.43
N TRP A 336 19.57 8.99 -13.98
CA TRP A 336 18.54 8.19 -13.30
C TRP A 336 17.59 7.53 -14.30
N GLY A 337 17.17 6.30 -13.97
CA GLY A 337 16.09 5.58 -14.63
C GLY A 337 16.54 4.77 -15.86
N GLY A 338 15.95 3.59 -16.01
CA GLY A 338 16.25 2.63 -17.07
C GLY A 338 17.06 1.43 -16.57
N GLU A 339 17.96 1.64 -15.61
CA GLU A 339 18.87 0.59 -15.11
C GLU A 339 18.14 -0.58 -14.48
N GLN A 340 17.00 -0.33 -13.83
CA GLN A 340 16.18 -1.36 -13.20
C GLN A 340 15.56 -2.28 -14.25
N TYR A 341 15.14 -1.73 -15.40
CA TYR A 341 14.60 -2.51 -16.51
C TYR A 341 15.71 -3.30 -17.21
N GLU A 342 16.83 -2.64 -17.49
CA GLU A 342 17.97 -3.25 -18.16
C GLU A 342 18.45 -4.51 -17.42
N ILE A 343 18.71 -4.40 -16.10
CA ILE A 343 19.23 -5.53 -15.33
C ILE A 343 18.17 -6.62 -15.12
N SER A 344 16.89 -6.25 -14.99
CA SER A 344 15.77 -7.19 -14.89
C SER A 344 15.62 -8.02 -16.18
N PHE A 345 15.74 -7.37 -17.35
CA PHE A 345 15.69 -8.06 -18.63
C PHE A 345 16.93 -8.94 -18.82
N LYS A 346 18.12 -8.42 -18.51
CA LYS A 346 19.39 -9.19 -18.54
C LYS A 346 19.29 -10.47 -17.71
N VAL A 347 18.91 -10.38 -16.44
CA VAL A 347 18.91 -11.56 -15.56
C VAL A 347 17.97 -12.64 -16.06
N TRP A 348 16.74 -12.28 -16.44
CA TRP A 348 15.76 -13.26 -16.92
C TRP A 348 16.11 -13.81 -18.30
N MET A 349 16.39 -12.94 -19.27
CA MET A 349 16.61 -13.36 -20.66
C MET A 349 17.93 -14.11 -20.83
N CYS A 350 18.93 -13.85 -19.99
CA CYS A 350 20.27 -14.44 -20.11
C CYS A 350 20.52 -15.61 -19.12
N GLY A 351 19.45 -16.22 -18.58
CA GLY A 351 19.52 -17.50 -17.86
C GLY A 351 19.76 -17.43 -16.35
N GLY A 352 19.49 -16.29 -15.73
CA GLY A 352 19.33 -16.15 -14.29
C GLY A 352 17.85 -16.07 -13.88
N SER A 353 17.62 -15.63 -12.66
CA SER A 353 16.28 -15.42 -12.09
C SER A 353 16.28 -14.25 -11.11
N MET A 354 15.10 -13.74 -10.80
CA MET A 354 14.94 -12.63 -9.87
C MET A 354 13.82 -12.88 -8.87
N TYR A 355 14.13 -12.75 -7.59
CA TYR A 355 13.20 -13.00 -6.50
C TYR A 355 13.08 -11.81 -5.56
N ASP A 356 11.86 -11.59 -5.14
CA ASP A 356 11.51 -10.74 -4.01
C ASP A 356 11.45 -11.64 -2.76
N VAL A 357 12.11 -11.25 -1.67
CA VAL A 357 12.29 -12.09 -0.47
C VAL A 357 11.51 -11.51 0.72
N PRO A 358 10.30 -12.02 1.04
CA PRO A 358 9.42 -11.45 2.08
C PRO A 358 10.05 -11.32 3.47
N CYS A 359 10.96 -12.23 3.82
CA CYS A 359 11.64 -12.22 5.13
C CYS A 359 12.79 -11.22 5.23
N SER A 360 13.17 -10.57 4.13
CA SER A 360 14.11 -9.45 4.12
C SER A 360 13.35 -8.17 3.86
N ARG A 361 13.40 -7.20 4.78
CA ARG A 361 12.71 -5.91 4.61
C ARG A 361 13.65 -4.74 4.86
N VAL A 362 13.51 -3.70 4.06
CA VAL A 362 14.30 -2.46 4.15
C VAL A 362 13.38 -1.28 3.89
N GLY A 363 13.31 -0.35 4.83
CA GLY A 363 12.59 0.91 4.65
C GLY A 363 13.34 1.84 3.71
N HIS A 364 12.59 2.61 2.91
CA HIS A 364 13.10 3.60 1.96
C HIS A 364 12.29 4.89 2.06
N ILE A 365 12.98 6.04 2.06
CA ILE A 365 12.30 7.35 2.05
C ILE A 365 11.89 7.71 0.62
N TYR A 366 10.59 7.61 0.33
CA TYR A 366 10.02 8.06 -0.94
C TYR A 366 9.84 9.58 -0.94
N ARG A 367 10.71 10.30 -1.66
CA ARG A 367 10.72 11.77 -1.68
C ARG A 367 9.40 12.35 -2.20
N LYS A 368 8.97 13.48 -1.63
CA LYS A 368 7.85 14.31 -2.13
C LYS A 368 8.15 14.87 -3.52
N TYR A 369 9.42 15.21 -3.79
CA TYR A 369 9.93 15.63 -5.10
C TYR A 369 11.44 15.38 -5.19
N VAL A 370 12.00 15.43 -6.40
CA VAL A 370 13.45 15.29 -6.63
C VAL A 370 14.15 16.63 -6.32
N PRO A 371 15.04 16.71 -5.33
CA PRO A 371 15.64 17.98 -4.89
C PRO A 371 16.86 18.41 -5.71
N TYR A 372 17.56 17.46 -6.34
CA TYR A 372 18.83 17.72 -7.02
C TYR A 372 18.61 18.16 -8.47
N LYS A 373 19.54 18.99 -8.97
CA LYS A 373 19.55 19.42 -10.36
C LYS A 373 20.06 18.29 -11.24
N VAL A 374 19.34 18.06 -12.35
CA VAL A 374 19.78 17.18 -13.43
C VAL A 374 20.53 18.04 -14.45
N PRO A 375 21.74 17.65 -14.90
CA PRO A 375 22.49 18.39 -15.91
C PRO A 375 21.68 18.61 -17.20
N SER A 376 21.88 19.76 -17.85
CA SER A 376 21.20 20.09 -19.10
C SER A 376 21.56 19.08 -20.21
N GLY A 377 20.54 18.63 -20.95
CA GLY A 377 20.71 17.64 -22.03
C GLY A 377 20.59 16.18 -21.58
N THR A 378 20.44 15.91 -20.27
CA THR A 378 20.12 14.58 -19.77
C THR A 378 18.63 14.28 -19.94
N SER A 379 18.31 13.07 -20.40
CA SER A 379 16.92 12.68 -20.62
C SER A 379 16.64 11.23 -20.24
N LEU A 380 15.67 11.04 -19.34
CA LEU A 380 15.10 9.72 -19.05
C LEU A 380 14.63 9.01 -20.33
N ALA A 381 14.12 9.76 -21.30
CA ALA A 381 13.70 9.21 -22.59
C ALA A 381 14.84 8.52 -23.34
N ARG A 382 16.05 9.10 -23.27
CA ARG A 382 17.22 8.50 -23.92
C ARG A 382 17.59 7.18 -23.25
N ASN A 383 17.62 7.14 -21.91
CA ASN A 383 17.90 5.92 -21.16
C ASN A 383 16.89 4.81 -21.51
N LEU A 384 15.59 5.12 -21.43
CA LEU A 384 14.53 4.17 -21.74
C LEU A 384 14.60 3.68 -23.19
N LYS A 385 14.92 4.57 -24.15
CA LYS A 385 15.11 4.18 -25.55
C LYS A 385 16.30 3.23 -25.72
N ARG A 386 17.43 3.48 -25.04
CA ARG A 386 18.60 2.58 -25.09
C ARG A 386 18.24 1.18 -24.60
N VAL A 387 17.48 1.08 -23.50
CA VAL A 387 16.99 -0.19 -22.98
C VAL A 387 16.03 -0.86 -23.97
N ALA A 388 15.05 -0.12 -24.49
CA ALA A 388 14.05 -0.64 -25.44
C ALA A 388 14.71 -1.20 -26.71
N GLU A 389 15.59 -0.43 -27.35
CA GLU A 389 16.30 -0.81 -28.58
C GLU A 389 17.28 -1.97 -28.40
N THR A 390 17.72 -2.24 -27.17
CA THR A 390 18.67 -3.32 -26.88
C THR A 390 17.97 -4.59 -26.46
N TRP A 391 16.90 -4.50 -25.67
CA TRP A 391 16.31 -5.62 -24.94
C TRP A 391 14.86 -5.93 -25.27
N MET A 392 14.08 -4.98 -25.81
CA MET A 392 12.62 -5.14 -25.93
C MET A 392 12.14 -5.60 -27.32
N ASP A 393 13.04 -5.78 -28.29
CA ASP A 393 12.73 -6.28 -29.62
C ASP A 393 11.54 -5.53 -30.28
N GLU A 394 10.59 -6.24 -30.87
CA GLU A 394 9.39 -5.65 -31.48
C GLU A 394 8.48 -4.90 -30.49
N PHE A 395 8.62 -5.15 -29.18
CA PHE A 395 7.78 -4.51 -28.17
C PHE A 395 8.18 -3.07 -27.86
N ALA A 396 9.38 -2.63 -28.28
CA ALA A 396 9.78 -1.23 -28.22
C ALA A 396 8.78 -0.31 -28.97
N GLU A 397 8.13 -0.84 -30.01
CA GLU A 397 7.13 -0.14 -30.80
C GLU A 397 5.92 0.31 -29.97
N TYR A 398 5.51 -0.46 -28.96
CA TYR A 398 4.38 -0.10 -28.08
C TYR A 398 4.69 1.11 -27.18
N ILE A 399 5.98 1.36 -26.91
CA ILE A 399 6.44 2.58 -26.25
C ILE A 399 6.34 3.75 -27.23
N TYR A 400 6.80 3.56 -28.46
CA TYR A 400 6.83 4.61 -29.49
C TYR A 400 5.44 5.04 -29.96
N GLN A 401 4.44 4.18 -29.83
CA GLN A 401 3.04 4.54 -30.05
C GLN A 401 2.50 5.52 -29.00
N ARG A 402 3.00 5.45 -27.76
CA ARG A 402 2.60 6.32 -26.65
C ARG A 402 3.48 7.55 -26.50
N ARG A 403 4.75 7.44 -26.91
CA ARG A 403 5.74 8.52 -26.93
C ARG A 403 6.39 8.64 -28.31
N PRO A 404 5.68 9.20 -29.32
CA PRO A 404 6.18 9.30 -30.69
C PRO A 404 7.52 10.03 -30.82
N GLU A 405 7.81 10.96 -29.91
CA GLU A 405 9.07 11.70 -29.84
C GLU A 405 10.28 10.79 -29.64
N TYR A 406 10.09 9.58 -29.11
CA TYR A 406 11.18 8.61 -28.93
C TYR A 406 11.69 8.10 -30.27
N ARG A 407 10.90 8.07 -31.35
CA ARG A 407 11.35 7.54 -32.65
C ARG A 407 12.56 8.27 -33.20
N HIS A 408 12.55 9.60 -33.11
CA HIS A 408 13.60 10.46 -33.66
C HIS A 408 14.68 10.82 -32.63
N LEU A 409 14.53 10.39 -31.37
CA LEU A 409 15.53 10.58 -30.32
C LEU A 409 16.78 9.73 -30.57
N SER A 410 17.97 10.32 -30.53
CA SER A 410 19.21 9.54 -30.64
C SER A 410 19.45 8.69 -29.39
N THR A 411 19.78 7.41 -29.57
CA THR A 411 20.21 6.51 -28.49
C THR A 411 21.68 6.69 -28.11
N GLY A 412 22.47 7.37 -28.95
CA GLY A 412 23.92 7.16 -29.00
C GLY A 412 24.26 5.74 -29.47
N ASP A 413 25.50 5.31 -29.24
CA ASP A 413 25.98 3.99 -29.67
C ASP A 413 25.44 2.87 -28.78
N LEU A 414 24.89 1.82 -29.41
CA LEU A 414 24.36 0.61 -28.78
C LEU A 414 25.14 -0.66 -29.16
N THR A 415 26.20 -0.54 -29.96
CA THR A 415 26.93 -1.68 -30.53
C THR A 415 27.39 -2.65 -29.44
N ALA A 416 28.10 -2.14 -28.42
CA ALA A 416 28.60 -2.96 -27.32
C ALA A 416 27.48 -3.68 -26.54
N GLN A 417 26.33 -3.03 -26.33
CA GLN A 417 25.21 -3.64 -25.60
C GLN A 417 24.52 -4.73 -26.43
N LYS A 418 24.34 -4.52 -27.73
CA LYS A 418 23.77 -5.51 -28.65
C LYS A 418 24.71 -6.72 -28.81
N GLU A 419 26.02 -6.48 -28.86
CA GLU A 419 27.04 -7.54 -28.89
C GLU A 419 27.05 -8.36 -27.59
N LEU A 420 26.95 -7.70 -26.43
CA LEU A 420 26.84 -8.37 -25.13
C LEU A 420 25.63 -9.31 -25.09
N ARG A 421 24.44 -8.82 -25.49
CA ARG A 421 23.21 -9.64 -25.55
C ARG A 421 23.39 -10.87 -26.45
N LYS A 422 24.03 -10.71 -27.62
CA LYS A 422 24.32 -11.81 -28.53
C LYS A 422 25.32 -12.80 -27.94
N HIS A 423 26.37 -12.31 -27.29
CA HIS A 423 27.41 -13.13 -26.67
C HIS A 423 26.87 -14.01 -25.53
N LEU A 424 26.00 -13.43 -24.69
CA LEU A 424 25.34 -14.13 -23.59
C LEU A 424 24.25 -15.12 -24.06
N LYS A 425 23.94 -15.15 -25.36
CA LYS A 425 22.91 -16.03 -25.96
C LYS A 425 21.55 -15.88 -25.26
N CYS A 426 21.17 -14.64 -24.97
CA CYS A 426 19.93 -14.35 -24.27
C CYS A 426 18.71 -14.70 -25.15
N LYS A 427 17.61 -15.04 -24.49
CA LYS A 427 16.30 -15.26 -25.11
C LYS A 427 15.75 -13.94 -25.68
N ASP A 428 14.71 -14.03 -26.51
CA ASP A 428 14.01 -12.86 -27.02
C ASP A 428 13.05 -12.27 -25.98
N PHE A 429 12.63 -11.02 -26.20
CA PHE A 429 11.72 -10.33 -25.28
C PHE A 429 10.32 -10.94 -25.30
N LYS A 430 9.93 -11.56 -26.42
CA LYS A 430 8.68 -12.31 -26.53
C LYS A 430 8.62 -13.47 -25.53
N TRP A 431 9.72 -14.21 -25.36
CA TRP A 431 9.84 -15.22 -24.31
C TRP A 431 9.71 -14.61 -22.92
N TYR A 432 10.36 -13.47 -22.67
CA TYR A 432 10.25 -12.76 -21.39
C TYR A 432 8.79 -12.41 -21.08
N MET A 433 8.08 -11.80 -22.03
CA MET A 433 6.67 -11.44 -21.88
C MET A 433 5.75 -12.66 -21.72
N ASN A 434 6.03 -13.78 -22.37
CA ASN A 434 5.18 -14.97 -22.31
C ASN A 434 5.46 -15.90 -21.13
N THR A 435 6.68 -15.90 -20.60
CA THR A 435 7.12 -16.84 -19.55
C THR A 435 7.29 -16.15 -18.20
N VAL A 436 7.87 -14.95 -18.18
CA VAL A 436 8.20 -14.24 -16.93
C VAL A 436 7.13 -13.22 -16.56
N ALA A 437 6.78 -12.35 -17.50
CA ALA A 437 5.86 -11.21 -17.31
C ALA A 437 4.49 -11.43 -17.96
N TRP A 438 4.00 -12.66 -17.99
CA TRP A 438 2.75 -13.06 -18.68
C TRP A 438 1.49 -12.43 -18.07
N ASP A 439 1.56 -12.01 -16.81
CA ASP A 439 0.51 -11.33 -16.07
C ASP A 439 0.49 -9.81 -16.32
N LEU A 440 1.59 -9.22 -16.79
CA LEU A 440 1.67 -7.78 -17.06
C LEU A 440 0.61 -7.29 -18.05
N PRO A 441 0.39 -7.92 -19.24
CA PRO A 441 -0.61 -7.47 -20.19
C PRO A 441 -2.06 -7.48 -19.67
N LYS A 442 -2.37 -8.24 -18.60
CA LYS A 442 -3.69 -8.21 -17.97
C LYS A 442 -3.97 -6.84 -17.34
N TYR A 443 -2.93 -6.20 -16.81
CA TYR A 443 -3.01 -4.89 -16.19
C TYR A 443 -2.59 -3.77 -17.14
N TYR A 444 -1.62 -3.98 -18.02
CA TYR A 444 -1.12 -2.96 -18.93
C TYR A 444 -0.96 -3.59 -20.32
N PRO A 445 -2.05 -3.74 -21.09
CA PRO A 445 -1.99 -4.39 -22.39
C PRO A 445 -1.18 -3.54 -23.39
N PRO A 446 -0.34 -4.16 -24.24
CA PRO A 446 0.43 -3.44 -25.26
C PRO A 446 -0.45 -2.58 -26.16
N VAL A 447 -1.60 -3.13 -26.55
CA VAL A 447 -2.69 -2.44 -27.25
C VAL A 447 -3.91 -2.45 -26.35
N GLU A 448 -4.36 -1.27 -25.95
CA GLU A 448 -5.54 -1.15 -25.09
C GLU A 448 -6.82 -1.51 -25.86
N PRO A 449 -7.74 -2.30 -25.27
CA PRO A 449 -9.05 -2.53 -25.85
C PRO A 449 -9.82 -1.22 -26.04
N LEU A 450 -10.72 -1.20 -27.02
CA LEU A 450 -11.56 -0.03 -27.30
C LEU A 450 -12.41 0.34 -26.07
N PRO A 451 -12.60 1.65 -25.80
CA PRO A 451 -13.49 2.09 -24.73
C PRO A 451 -14.94 1.68 -25.05
N ALA A 452 -15.73 1.47 -23.99
CA ALA A 452 -17.14 1.14 -24.14
C ALA A 452 -17.98 2.35 -24.56
N ALA A 453 -17.62 3.55 -24.09
CA ALA A 453 -18.23 4.81 -24.47
C ALA A 453 -17.24 5.97 -24.23
N TRP A 454 -17.43 7.09 -24.92
CA TRP A 454 -16.71 8.33 -24.64
C TRP A 454 -17.52 9.54 -25.16
N GLY A 455 -17.26 10.72 -24.60
CA GLY A 455 -17.95 11.96 -24.93
C GLY A 455 -18.41 12.69 -23.68
N GLU A 456 -19.46 13.50 -23.80
CA GLU A 456 -20.10 14.15 -22.66
C GLU A 456 -20.99 13.19 -21.87
N ILE A 457 -21.04 13.38 -20.55
CA ILE A 457 -22.00 12.69 -19.68
C ILE A 457 -23.11 13.70 -19.34
N ARG A 458 -24.24 13.60 -20.04
CA ARG A 458 -25.40 14.48 -19.86
C ARG A 458 -26.44 13.82 -18.95
N ASN A 459 -26.86 14.52 -17.91
CA ASN A 459 -27.99 14.10 -17.09
C ASN A 459 -29.31 14.39 -17.82
N ALA A 460 -30.10 13.35 -18.10
CA ALA A 460 -31.34 13.49 -18.87
C ALA A 460 -32.41 14.34 -18.17
N ALA A 461 -32.44 14.37 -16.84
CA ALA A 461 -33.46 15.08 -16.07
C ALA A 461 -33.19 16.59 -15.97
N SER A 462 -31.93 16.98 -15.70
CA SER A 462 -31.55 18.40 -15.60
C SER A 462 -31.12 19.00 -16.94
N GLY A 463 -30.73 18.17 -17.92
CA GLY A 463 -30.12 18.62 -19.17
C GLY A 463 -28.69 19.16 -19.01
N LEU A 464 -28.13 19.11 -17.79
CA LEU A 464 -26.77 19.55 -17.49
C LEU A 464 -25.75 18.43 -17.74
N CYS A 465 -24.50 18.81 -17.95
CA CYS A 465 -23.40 17.87 -18.19
C CYS A 465 -22.50 17.78 -16.96
N VAL A 466 -21.91 16.60 -16.75
CA VAL A 466 -20.84 16.43 -15.76
C VAL A 466 -19.65 17.28 -16.18
N ASP A 467 -19.06 18.00 -15.23
CA ASP A 467 -17.88 18.82 -15.42
C ASP A 467 -16.92 18.62 -14.24
N SER A 468 -15.67 18.26 -14.55
CA SER A 468 -14.61 18.09 -13.57
C SER A 468 -13.80 19.35 -13.31
N LYS A 469 -13.98 20.42 -14.11
CA LYS A 469 -13.23 21.69 -14.03
C LYS A 469 -11.70 21.51 -13.93
N HIS A 470 -11.17 20.50 -14.60
CA HIS A 470 -9.76 20.10 -14.53
C HIS A 470 -9.26 19.77 -13.10
N GLY A 471 -10.18 19.37 -12.22
CA GLY A 471 -9.88 18.97 -10.85
C GLY A 471 -8.84 17.85 -10.74
N SER A 472 -8.15 17.79 -9.61
CA SER A 472 -7.23 16.72 -9.23
C SER A 472 -7.88 15.75 -8.24
N THR A 473 -7.11 14.78 -7.74
CA THR A 473 -7.49 13.90 -6.63
C THR A 473 -8.20 14.67 -5.50
N GLY A 474 -9.37 14.17 -5.08
CA GLY A 474 -10.24 14.76 -4.07
C GLY A 474 -11.29 15.74 -4.61
N THR A 475 -11.25 16.11 -5.90
CA THR A 475 -12.22 17.07 -6.46
C THR A 475 -13.58 16.40 -6.67
N GLU A 476 -14.63 16.94 -6.06
CA GLU A 476 -16.01 16.52 -6.32
C GLU A 476 -16.46 16.91 -7.73
N LEU A 477 -17.12 15.98 -8.42
CA LEU A 477 -17.72 16.21 -9.73
C LEU A 477 -18.99 17.04 -9.60
N ARG A 478 -19.19 17.95 -10.56
CA ARG A 478 -20.34 18.87 -10.57
C ARG A 478 -21.12 18.73 -11.87
N LEU A 479 -22.36 19.21 -11.84
CA LEU A 479 -23.15 19.43 -13.04
C LEU A 479 -23.02 20.90 -13.46
N ASP A 480 -22.70 21.14 -14.73
CA ASP A 480 -22.61 22.48 -15.33
C ASP A 480 -23.31 22.51 -16.70
N THR A 481 -23.43 23.69 -17.28
CA THR A 481 -24.05 23.86 -18.60
C THR A 481 -23.24 23.11 -19.66
N CYS A 482 -23.91 22.27 -20.46
CA CYS A 482 -23.25 21.53 -21.53
C CYS A 482 -22.61 22.46 -22.55
N LEU A 483 -21.34 22.23 -22.87
CA LEU A 483 -20.64 22.98 -23.91
C LEU A 483 -21.16 22.62 -25.30
N LYS A 484 -21.43 23.64 -26.13
CA LYS A 484 -21.81 23.42 -27.54
C LYS A 484 -20.58 23.07 -28.38
N GLU A 485 -20.75 22.20 -29.37
CA GLU A 485 -19.70 21.93 -30.37
C GLU A 485 -19.19 23.25 -30.97
N GLY A 486 -17.89 23.51 -30.84
CA GLY A 486 -17.23 24.73 -31.33
C GLY A 486 -17.10 25.88 -30.33
N ALA A 487 -17.58 25.74 -29.08
CA ALA A 487 -17.25 26.69 -28.02
C ALA A 487 -15.74 26.64 -27.72
N GLU A 488 -15.11 27.80 -27.47
CA GLU A 488 -13.71 27.85 -27.06
C GLU A 488 -13.52 26.92 -25.85
N ARG A 489 -12.67 25.90 -26.02
CA ARG A 489 -12.19 25.04 -24.93
C ARG A 489 -11.34 25.90 -23.99
N THR A 490 -12.00 26.73 -23.20
CA THR A 490 -11.36 27.48 -22.13
C THR A 490 -10.95 26.50 -21.04
N TRP A 491 -9.88 26.84 -20.30
CA TRP A 491 -9.36 26.04 -19.19
C TRP A 491 -10.38 25.85 -18.04
N ALA A 492 -11.56 26.44 -18.12
CA ALA A 492 -12.59 26.46 -17.09
C ALA A 492 -13.49 25.21 -17.06
N HIS A 493 -13.51 24.40 -18.14
CA HIS A 493 -14.47 23.30 -18.29
C HIS A 493 -13.82 22.02 -18.82
N GLU A 494 -14.13 20.88 -18.21
CA GLU A 494 -13.69 19.56 -18.65
C GLU A 494 -14.89 18.60 -18.62
N GLN A 495 -15.55 18.46 -19.78
CA GLN A 495 -16.82 17.71 -19.92
C GLN A 495 -16.68 16.48 -20.83
N ILE A 496 -15.48 16.13 -21.27
CA ILE A 496 -15.22 14.92 -22.06
C ILE A 496 -14.72 13.83 -21.12
N PHE A 497 -15.39 12.68 -21.14
CA PHE A 497 -15.03 11.52 -20.35
C PHE A 497 -14.97 10.27 -21.22
N THR A 498 -14.20 9.29 -20.77
CA THR A 498 -14.05 7.98 -21.39
C THR A 498 -14.44 6.92 -20.38
N PHE A 499 -15.36 6.03 -20.76
CA PHE A 499 -15.65 4.79 -20.04
C PHE A 499 -14.74 3.70 -20.61
N GLY A 500 -13.64 3.45 -19.90
CA GLY A 500 -12.53 2.63 -20.36
C GLY A 500 -12.82 1.14 -20.30
N TRP A 501 -11.96 0.36 -20.96
CA TRP A 501 -12.01 -1.10 -20.95
C TRP A 501 -11.78 -1.73 -19.56
N ARG A 502 -11.30 -0.94 -18.59
CA ARG A 502 -11.15 -1.35 -17.18
C ARG A 502 -12.43 -1.19 -16.37
N GLU A 503 -13.52 -0.78 -17.02
CA GLU A 503 -14.81 -0.49 -16.40
C GLU A 503 -14.72 0.67 -15.39
N ASP A 504 -13.83 1.63 -15.67
CA ASP A 504 -13.64 2.90 -14.96
C ASP A 504 -14.00 4.10 -15.85
N ILE A 505 -14.36 5.24 -15.24
CA ILE A 505 -14.67 6.49 -15.95
C ILE A 505 -13.58 7.52 -15.66
N ARG A 506 -13.00 8.09 -16.72
CA ARG A 506 -11.88 9.04 -16.65
C ARG A 506 -12.14 10.31 -17.45
N PRO A 507 -11.67 11.49 -17.03
CA PRO A 507 -11.67 12.68 -17.87
C PRO A 507 -10.71 12.54 -19.06
N GLY A 508 -11.08 13.14 -20.19
CA GLY A 508 -10.31 13.14 -21.43
C GLY A 508 -10.88 12.22 -22.52
N ASP A 509 -10.45 12.45 -23.76
CA ASP A 509 -10.76 11.58 -24.88
C ASP A 509 -10.02 10.23 -24.76
N PRO A 510 -10.47 9.17 -25.47
CA PRO A 510 -9.90 7.83 -25.29
C PRO A 510 -8.40 7.70 -25.53
N LEU A 511 -7.80 8.60 -26.33
CA LEU A 511 -6.36 8.59 -26.60
C LEU A 511 -5.57 9.40 -25.57
N HIS A 512 -6.22 10.31 -24.84
CA HIS A 512 -5.59 11.23 -23.88
C HIS A 512 -6.31 11.25 -22.53
N THR A 513 -6.73 10.09 -22.03
CA THR A 513 -7.35 10.00 -20.70
C THR A 513 -6.38 10.43 -19.61
N ARG A 514 -6.88 11.17 -18.61
CA ARG A 514 -6.13 11.52 -17.40
C ARG A 514 -6.06 10.34 -16.44
N LYS A 515 -5.11 10.37 -15.51
CA LYS A 515 -4.91 9.33 -14.49
C LYS A 515 -5.86 9.45 -13.28
N PHE A 516 -6.96 10.16 -13.45
CA PHE A 516 -8.00 10.33 -12.42
C PHE A 516 -9.27 9.59 -12.84
N CYS A 517 -9.85 8.86 -11.89
CA CYS A 517 -11.02 8.02 -12.06
C CYS A 517 -12.15 8.52 -11.17
N PHE A 518 -13.39 8.29 -11.60
CA PHE A 518 -14.56 8.50 -10.76
C PHE A 518 -14.51 7.53 -9.58
N ASP A 519 -14.50 8.06 -8.37
CA ASP A 519 -14.46 7.31 -7.11
C ASP A 519 -15.65 7.70 -6.23
N ALA A 520 -16.36 6.69 -5.71
CA ALA A 520 -17.48 6.89 -4.80
C ALA A 520 -17.33 5.96 -3.58
N ILE A 521 -17.36 6.56 -2.39
CA ILE A 521 -17.13 5.86 -1.10
C ILE A 521 -18.40 5.14 -0.64
N SER A 522 -19.57 5.73 -0.89
CA SER A 522 -20.87 5.17 -0.53
C SER A 522 -21.91 5.45 -1.63
N GLN A 523 -23.09 4.84 -1.50
CA GLN A 523 -24.19 5.10 -2.43
C GLN A 523 -24.74 6.53 -2.35
N SER A 524 -24.46 7.25 -1.26
CA SER A 524 -24.92 8.62 -1.02
C SER A 524 -23.80 9.67 -1.06
N SER A 525 -22.54 9.24 -1.12
CA SER A 525 -21.41 10.16 -1.22
C SER A 525 -21.37 10.85 -2.59
N PRO A 526 -20.86 12.09 -2.68
CA PRO A 526 -20.55 12.68 -3.96
C PRO A 526 -19.51 11.83 -4.70
N VAL A 527 -19.55 11.86 -6.03
CA VAL A 527 -18.51 11.24 -6.85
C VAL A 527 -17.33 12.20 -6.92
N THR A 528 -16.15 11.70 -6.63
CA THR A 528 -14.91 12.48 -6.67
C THR A 528 -13.99 11.98 -7.77
N LEU A 529 -13.05 12.80 -8.19
CA LEU A 529 -11.88 12.35 -8.92
C LEU A 529 -10.85 11.84 -7.92
N TYR A 530 -10.39 10.60 -8.10
CA TYR A 530 -9.29 10.03 -7.33
C TYR A 530 -8.27 9.37 -8.25
N ASP A 531 -7.05 9.12 -7.78
CA ASP A 531 -6.02 8.46 -8.59
C ASP A 531 -6.49 7.06 -9.02
N CYS A 532 -6.41 6.79 -10.33
CA CYS A 532 -6.85 5.51 -10.89
C CYS A 532 -5.99 4.35 -10.36
N HIS A 533 -6.62 3.36 -9.71
CA HIS A 533 -5.91 2.17 -9.21
C HIS A 533 -6.14 0.91 -10.08
N GLY A 534 -7.10 0.93 -11.00
CA GLY A 534 -7.34 -0.19 -11.94
C GLY A 534 -7.80 -1.49 -11.27
N MET A 535 -8.29 -1.38 -10.04
CA MET A 535 -8.90 -2.45 -9.26
C MET A 535 -10.39 -2.16 -9.23
N ARG A 536 -11.26 -3.10 -9.56
CA ARG A 536 -12.72 -2.89 -9.73
C ARG A 536 -13.49 -2.62 -8.40
N GLY A 537 -12.92 -1.82 -7.50
CA GLY A 537 -13.52 -1.38 -6.23
C GLY A 537 -14.36 -0.11 -6.40
N ASN A 538 -14.06 0.95 -5.65
CA ASN A 538 -14.80 2.23 -5.68
C ASN A 538 -14.78 2.94 -7.04
N GLN A 539 -13.91 2.50 -7.96
CA GLN A 539 -13.77 3.01 -9.32
C GLN A 539 -14.47 2.15 -10.38
N HIS A 540 -15.29 1.18 -9.98
CA HIS A 540 -16.00 0.29 -10.91
C HIS A 540 -17.39 0.81 -11.26
N TRP A 541 -17.62 0.99 -12.56
CA TRP A 541 -18.84 1.57 -13.10
C TRP A 541 -19.47 0.63 -14.12
N SER A 542 -20.81 0.66 -14.22
CA SER A 542 -21.52 0.03 -15.33
C SER A 542 -22.42 1.00 -16.06
N TYR A 543 -22.47 0.83 -17.38
CA TYR A 543 -23.37 1.55 -18.25
C TYR A 543 -24.33 0.56 -18.91
N ARG A 544 -25.61 0.62 -18.51
CA ARG A 544 -26.65 -0.26 -19.05
C ARG A 544 -27.49 0.50 -20.06
N LYS A 545 -27.55 -0.03 -21.29
CA LYS A 545 -28.57 0.35 -22.27
C LYS A 545 -29.82 -0.45 -21.96
N GLU A 546 -30.85 0.17 -21.38
CA GLU A 546 -32.13 -0.52 -21.25
C GLU A 546 -32.74 -0.70 -22.66
N GLY A 547 -32.92 -1.96 -23.10
CA GLY A 547 -33.70 -2.26 -24.31
C GLY A 547 -33.20 -3.34 -25.28
N ARG A 548 -32.21 -4.19 -24.99
CA ARG A 548 -31.83 -5.28 -25.92
C ARG A 548 -31.74 -6.72 -25.39
N ASP A 549 -31.68 -6.95 -24.07
CA ASP A 549 -31.54 -8.32 -23.52
C ASP A 549 -32.60 -8.65 -22.44
N ALA A 550 -33.89 -8.43 -22.74
CA ALA A 550 -34.98 -8.98 -21.93
C ALA A 550 -35.82 -9.94 -22.78
N PRO A 551 -35.88 -11.26 -22.48
CA PRO A 551 -36.76 -12.17 -23.18
C PRO A 551 -38.22 -11.83 -22.85
N ASN A 552 -39.00 -11.52 -23.90
CA ASN A 552 -40.47 -11.49 -23.93
C ASN A 552 -41.20 -10.76 -22.79
N LEU A 553 -41.32 -9.43 -22.90
CA LEU A 553 -42.45 -8.68 -22.33
C LEU A 553 -43.03 -7.76 -23.43
N PRO A 554 -44.37 -7.63 -23.54
CA PRO A 554 -45.01 -6.91 -24.62
C PRO A 554 -44.78 -5.38 -24.49
N PRO A 555 -44.76 -4.63 -25.61
CA PRO A 555 -44.40 -3.22 -25.60
C PRO A 555 -45.51 -2.37 -24.97
N ASN A 556 -45.15 -1.53 -24.00
CA ASN A 556 -46.03 -0.51 -23.42
C ASN A 556 -45.64 0.87 -24.00
N PRO A 557 -46.52 1.63 -24.69
CA PRO A 557 -46.12 2.75 -25.54
C PRO A 557 -45.99 4.11 -24.82
N GLN A 558 -45.54 4.17 -23.56
CA GLN A 558 -45.52 5.44 -22.79
C GLN A 558 -44.28 5.73 -21.93
N ASN A 559 -43.11 5.14 -22.20
CA ASN A 559 -41.87 5.61 -21.58
C ASN A 559 -40.84 5.94 -22.66
N GLU A 560 -40.57 7.23 -22.87
CA GLU A 560 -39.32 7.66 -23.50
C GLU A 560 -38.16 7.21 -22.60
N VAL A 561 -37.23 6.50 -23.24
CA VAL A 561 -36.17 5.70 -22.65
C VAL A 561 -34.99 6.61 -22.29
N ALA A 562 -34.56 6.61 -21.03
CA ALA A 562 -33.32 7.25 -20.60
C ALA A 562 -32.32 6.18 -20.14
N ASP A 563 -31.14 6.18 -20.76
CA ASP A 563 -30.01 5.31 -20.37
C ASP A 563 -29.55 5.64 -18.94
N GLN A 564 -29.46 4.64 -18.06
CA GLN A 564 -29.08 4.83 -16.66
C GLN A 564 -27.65 4.34 -16.40
N PHE A 565 -26.81 5.24 -15.88
CA PHE A 565 -25.54 4.86 -15.23
C PHE A 565 -25.82 4.36 -13.82
N LYS A 566 -25.27 3.20 -13.47
CA LYS A 566 -25.31 2.68 -12.10
C LYS A 566 -23.89 2.32 -11.63
N PRO A 567 -23.43 2.86 -10.50
CA PRO A 567 -22.22 2.36 -9.86
C PRO A 567 -22.44 0.88 -9.51
N VAL A 568 -21.49 0.02 -9.83
CA VAL A 568 -21.56 -1.40 -9.48
C VAL A 568 -20.60 -1.62 -8.34
N VAL A 569 -21.15 -1.67 -7.13
CA VAL A 569 -20.39 -1.98 -5.92
C VAL A 569 -20.27 -3.51 -5.82
N PRO A 570 -19.07 -4.13 -6.03
CA PRO A 570 -18.90 -5.54 -5.76
C PRO A 570 -18.40 -5.70 -4.32
N TRP A 571 -19.25 -6.23 -3.44
CA TRP A 571 -18.81 -6.78 -2.15
C TRP A 571 -18.34 -8.24 -2.36
N PRO A 572 -17.21 -8.61 -1.73
CA PRO A 572 -17.34 -9.47 -0.56
C PRO A 572 -16.59 -8.87 0.62
N HIS A 573 -17.30 -8.77 1.75
CA HIS A 573 -16.70 -8.44 3.04
C HIS A 573 -15.69 -9.53 3.43
N VAL A 574 -14.49 -9.13 3.84
CA VAL A 574 -13.67 -9.93 4.77
C VAL A 574 -14.23 -9.62 6.15
N GLU A 575 -14.63 -10.66 6.88
CA GLU A 575 -15.09 -10.58 8.27
C GLU A 575 -14.02 -9.90 9.12
N GLY A 576 -14.35 -8.72 9.65
CA GLY A 576 -13.70 -8.22 10.85
C GLY A 576 -14.06 -9.14 12.00
N VAL A 577 -13.07 -9.47 12.83
CA VAL A 577 -13.22 -10.23 14.07
C VAL A 577 -14.39 -9.67 14.88
N GLU A 578 -15.45 -10.46 15.07
CA GLU A 578 -16.48 -10.15 16.09
C GLU A 578 -15.80 -10.12 17.46
N VAL A 579 -15.79 -8.94 18.07
CA VAL A 579 -15.35 -8.78 19.46
C VAL A 579 -16.53 -9.16 20.35
N ASP A 580 -16.42 -10.30 21.02
CA ASP A 580 -17.35 -10.72 22.08
C ASP A 580 -17.23 -9.76 23.29
N LEU A 581 -18.08 -8.73 23.31
CA LEU A 581 -18.12 -7.71 24.37
C LEU A 581 -18.59 -8.26 25.73
N ASP A 582 -19.24 -9.44 25.77
CA ASP A 582 -19.67 -10.08 27.01
C ASP A 582 -18.48 -10.76 27.73
N SER A 583 -17.49 -11.23 26.96
CA SER A 583 -16.22 -11.75 27.50
C SER A 583 -15.36 -10.68 28.20
N ILE A 584 -15.49 -9.41 27.77
CA ILE A 584 -14.77 -8.26 28.35
C ILE A 584 -15.46 -7.78 29.64
N ARG A 585 -16.80 -7.82 29.69
CA ARG A 585 -17.57 -7.41 30.88
C ARG A 585 -17.46 -8.40 32.04
N GLN A 586 -17.36 -9.70 31.75
CA GLN A 586 -17.17 -10.70 32.82
C GLN A 586 -15.75 -10.69 33.41
N LYS A 587 -14.73 -10.27 32.64
CA LYS A 587 -13.34 -10.23 33.11
C LYS A 587 -13.04 -9.11 34.10
N ASN A 588 -13.87 -8.06 34.14
CA ASN A 588 -13.67 -6.88 34.99
C ASN A 588 -14.67 -6.79 36.16
N GLY A 589 -15.52 -7.81 36.35
CA GLY A 589 -16.61 -7.80 37.33
C GLY A 589 -16.45 -8.83 38.44
N ALA A 590 -15.46 -8.66 39.33
CA ALA A 590 -15.41 -9.36 40.61
C ALA A 590 -14.97 -8.41 41.73
N ASP A 591 -15.93 -7.68 42.31
CA ASP A 591 -16.18 -7.60 43.76
C ASP A 591 -17.24 -6.51 44.08
N LYS A 592 -18.31 -6.89 44.77
CA LYS A 592 -19.41 -6.05 45.33
C LYS A 592 -19.22 -5.91 46.86
N PRO A 593 -19.93 -5.06 47.67
CA PRO A 593 -21.08 -4.15 47.38
C PRO A 593 -21.09 -2.73 48.06
N ASN A 594 -21.80 -1.79 47.41
CA ASN A 594 -22.72 -0.68 47.85
C ASN A 594 -22.77 -0.17 49.35
N PRO A 595 -23.19 1.10 49.68
CA PRO A 595 -24.43 1.68 49.13
C PRO A 595 -24.61 3.23 49.02
N LYS A 596 -25.60 3.58 48.17
CA LYS A 596 -26.43 4.81 48.09
C LYS A 596 -25.86 6.00 47.27
N PHE A 597 -26.31 6.14 46.02
CA PHE A 597 -27.29 7.17 45.58
C PHE A 597 -27.65 6.98 44.07
N LYS A 598 -28.96 6.92 43.76
CA LYS A 598 -29.64 7.18 42.46
C LYS A 598 -29.07 6.61 41.13
N ALA A 599 -28.92 5.29 40.99
CA ALA A 599 -28.59 4.64 39.70
C ALA A 599 -29.75 3.84 39.05
N GLN A 600 -30.94 3.84 39.67
CA GLN A 600 -32.03 2.92 39.28
C GLN A 600 -32.85 3.35 38.05
N ASP A 601 -32.80 4.62 37.65
CA ASP A 601 -33.52 5.12 36.46
C ASP A 601 -32.70 4.96 35.16
N GLN A 602 -31.38 5.19 35.19
CA GLN A 602 -30.53 5.10 33.98
C GLN A 602 -30.37 3.67 33.46
N GLN A 603 -30.23 2.69 34.35
CA GLN A 603 -30.01 1.29 33.95
C GLN A 603 -31.26 0.66 33.31
N ASN A 604 -32.46 1.08 33.75
CA ASN A 604 -33.74 0.68 33.17
C ASN A 604 -34.01 1.32 31.79
N ILE A 605 -33.49 2.52 31.54
CA ILE A 605 -33.58 3.20 30.24
C ILE A 605 -32.68 2.50 29.21
N ILE A 606 -31.42 2.23 29.60
CA ILE A 606 -30.45 1.54 28.76
C ILE A 606 -30.95 0.12 28.44
N GLN A 607 -31.44 -0.65 29.42
CA GLN A 607 -31.98 -1.99 29.15
C GLN A 607 -33.20 -2.00 28.22
N LYS A 608 -34.06 -0.97 28.25
CA LYS A 608 -35.21 -0.87 27.34
C LYS A 608 -34.79 -0.58 25.89
N GLN A 609 -33.71 0.17 25.65
CA GLN A 609 -33.16 0.40 24.31
C GLN A 609 -32.49 -0.85 23.70
N TYR A 610 -31.86 -1.70 24.51
CA TYR A 610 -31.13 -2.90 24.04
C TYR A 610 -32.01 -4.12 23.75
N ILE A 611 -33.24 -4.20 24.27
CA ILE A 611 -34.16 -5.35 24.01
C ILE A 611 -34.68 -5.38 22.55
N THR A 612 -34.50 -4.30 21.80
CA THR A 612 -35.02 -4.15 20.42
C THR A 612 -34.16 -4.81 19.33
N PHE A 613 -32.91 -5.19 19.62
CA PHE A 613 -32.04 -5.84 18.65
C PHE A 613 -31.96 -7.36 18.90
N LYS A 614 -32.92 -8.11 18.35
CA LYS A 614 -32.74 -9.54 18.07
C LYS A 614 -32.56 -9.75 16.57
N PRO A 615 -31.52 -10.44 16.10
CA PRO A 615 -31.34 -10.70 14.68
C PRO A 615 -32.46 -11.59 14.16
N HIS A 616 -33.27 -11.07 13.23
CA HIS A 616 -34.27 -11.85 12.53
C HIS A 616 -33.73 -12.26 11.16
N SER A 617 -33.77 -13.56 10.84
CA SER A 617 -33.38 -14.09 9.55
C SER A 617 -34.53 -13.96 8.55
N ASN A 618 -34.69 -12.79 7.94
CA ASN A 618 -35.62 -12.60 6.83
C ASN A 618 -34.93 -12.90 5.49
N VAL A 619 -35.60 -13.68 4.64
CA VAL A 619 -35.18 -13.97 3.27
C VAL A 619 -35.75 -12.88 2.37
N TYR A 620 -34.87 -12.05 1.79
CA TYR A 620 -35.25 -10.98 0.86
C TYR A 620 -35.51 -11.54 -0.53
N SER A 621 -36.51 -10.99 -1.24
CA SER A 621 -36.75 -11.23 -2.67
C SER A 621 -36.43 -9.97 -3.47
N ASP A 622 -36.02 -10.16 -4.73
CA ASP A 622 -35.46 -9.11 -5.59
C ASP A 622 -36.42 -7.92 -5.81
N PRO A 623 -35.88 -6.69 -5.93
CA PRO A 623 -36.68 -5.46 -5.99
C PRO A 623 -37.39 -5.25 -7.35
N VAL A 624 -38.63 -4.73 -7.31
CA VAL A 624 -39.41 -4.34 -8.51
C VAL A 624 -39.96 -2.91 -8.35
N LEU A 625 -39.75 -2.06 -9.35
CA LEU A 625 -40.23 -0.67 -9.36
C LEU A 625 -41.74 -0.57 -9.68
N ARG A 626 -42.49 0.25 -8.92
CA ARG A 626 -43.89 0.62 -9.20
C ARG A 626 -44.00 2.10 -9.55
N LYS A 627 -44.76 2.42 -10.60
CA LYS A 627 -44.94 3.79 -11.12
C LYS A 627 -45.77 4.64 -10.15
N GLY A 628 -45.26 5.81 -9.76
CA GLY A 628 -45.96 6.77 -8.89
C GLY A 628 -45.66 6.67 -7.38
N SER A 629 -44.78 5.77 -6.97
CA SER A 629 -44.32 5.64 -5.57
C SER A 629 -42.80 5.72 -5.51
N LEU A 630 -42.26 6.67 -4.75
CA LEU A 630 -40.85 6.65 -4.31
C LEU A 630 -40.70 5.46 -3.35
N GLY A 631 -40.06 4.38 -3.83
CA GLY A 631 -39.51 3.27 -3.05
C GLY A 631 -40.46 2.59 -2.05
N ASN A 632 -40.86 1.35 -2.32
CA ASN A 632 -41.27 0.42 -1.25
C ASN A 632 -40.01 -0.13 -0.55
N PHE A 633 -39.27 0.75 0.12
CA PHE A 633 -38.15 0.36 0.95
C PHE A 633 -38.65 0.17 2.38
N GLU A 634 -38.36 -1.01 2.90
CA GLU A 634 -38.60 -1.52 4.26
C GLU A 634 -40.09 -1.64 4.65
N PRO A 635 -40.53 -2.80 5.18
CA PRO A 635 -41.71 -2.75 6.05
C PRO A 635 -41.38 -1.71 7.12
N LYS A 636 -42.25 -0.72 7.36
CA LYS A 636 -42.12 0.17 8.51
C LYS A 636 -41.97 -0.72 9.74
N GLU A 637 -40.74 -0.94 10.18
CA GLU A 637 -40.52 -1.44 11.52
C GLU A 637 -41.16 -0.36 12.41
N PRO A 638 -42.10 -0.73 13.28
CA PRO A 638 -42.52 0.23 14.29
C PRO A 638 -41.28 0.48 15.14
N GLU A 639 -40.61 1.61 14.90
CA GLU A 639 -39.58 2.09 15.81
C GLU A 639 -40.19 2.09 17.22
N PRO A 640 -39.51 1.53 18.23
CA PRO A 640 -39.98 1.66 19.59
C PRO A 640 -40.11 3.15 19.88
N PRO A 641 -41.24 3.64 20.42
CA PRO A 641 -41.37 5.05 20.76
C PRO A 641 -40.22 5.42 21.69
N GLY A 642 -39.44 6.43 21.29
CA GLY A 642 -38.40 7.00 22.12
C GLY A 642 -39.00 7.55 23.39
N ILE A 643 -38.16 7.85 24.38
CA ILE A 643 -38.64 8.33 25.68
C ILE A 643 -38.88 9.84 25.55
N PRO A 644 -40.15 10.31 25.60
CA PRO A 644 -40.42 11.74 25.63
C PRO A 644 -39.82 12.32 26.92
N GLU A 645 -39.21 13.51 26.84
CA GLU A 645 -38.51 14.16 27.96
C GLU A 645 -37.22 13.44 28.43
N GLY A 646 -36.61 12.62 27.58
CA GLY A 646 -35.36 11.94 27.87
C GLY A 646 -34.12 12.86 27.88
N PRO A 647 -32.92 12.29 28.13
CA PRO A 647 -31.66 13.05 28.16
C PRO A 647 -31.46 13.88 26.89
N GLY A 648 -31.16 15.17 27.04
CA GLY A 648 -30.94 16.10 25.92
C GLY A 648 -32.18 16.89 25.46
N GLU A 649 -33.32 16.76 26.14
CA GLU A 649 -34.57 17.50 25.86
C GLU A 649 -34.39 19.03 25.88
N GLY A 650 -34.97 19.71 24.89
CA GLY A 650 -34.94 21.17 24.77
C GLY A 650 -33.54 21.73 24.53
N SER A 651 -32.68 20.98 23.82
CA SER A 651 -31.26 21.29 23.62
C SER A 651 -30.44 21.42 24.91
N LYS A 652 -30.90 20.86 26.04
CA LYS A 652 -30.14 20.90 27.29
C LYS A 652 -28.90 20.00 27.18
N PRO A 653 -27.71 20.48 27.60
CA PRO A 653 -26.52 19.65 27.61
C PRO A 653 -26.70 18.47 28.56
N PHE A 654 -26.44 17.26 28.06
CA PHE A 654 -26.43 16.05 28.87
C PHE A 654 -25.04 15.84 29.45
N VAL A 655 -24.93 15.85 30.77
CA VAL A 655 -23.66 15.72 31.50
C VAL A 655 -23.51 14.29 32.00
N LEU A 656 -22.49 13.60 31.48
CA LEU A 656 -22.13 12.26 31.92
C LEU A 656 -21.40 12.28 33.27
N GLY A 657 -21.64 11.26 34.09
CA GLY A 657 -20.92 11.05 35.34
C GLY A 657 -19.43 10.73 35.11
N GLN A 658 -18.62 10.93 36.16
CA GLN A 658 -17.16 10.80 36.09
C GLN A 658 -16.70 9.36 35.81
N GLU A 659 -17.55 8.38 36.09
CA GLU A 659 -17.37 6.96 35.80
C GLU A 659 -17.28 6.66 34.29
N TYR A 660 -17.77 7.55 33.43
CA TYR A 660 -17.69 7.38 31.98
C TYR A 660 -16.46 8.08 31.36
N LYS A 661 -15.62 8.74 32.16
CA LYS A 661 -14.51 9.58 31.67
C LYS A 661 -13.57 8.84 30.70
N ASP A 662 -13.21 7.61 31.02
CA ASP A 662 -12.29 6.81 30.20
C ASP A 662 -12.95 6.35 28.89
N ALA A 663 -14.24 5.98 28.95
CA ALA A 663 -15.03 5.62 27.77
C ALA A 663 -15.30 6.84 26.86
N VAL A 664 -15.54 8.01 27.46
CA VAL A 664 -15.68 9.28 26.74
C VAL A 664 -14.36 9.63 26.04
N GLN A 665 -13.23 9.56 26.75
CA GLN A 665 -11.92 9.82 26.15
C GLN A 665 -11.57 8.84 25.02
N ALA A 666 -11.88 7.55 25.19
CA ALA A 666 -11.73 6.56 24.14
C ALA A 666 -12.61 6.90 22.93
N SER A 667 -13.89 7.21 23.14
CA SER A 667 -14.81 7.55 22.04
C SER A 667 -14.43 8.83 21.30
N ILE A 668 -13.96 9.86 21.99
CA ILE A 668 -13.49 11.10 21.36
C ILE A 668 -12.22 10.84 20.56
N LYS A 669 -11.32 10.00 21.09
CA LYS A 669 -10.10 9.62 20.38
C LYS A 669 -10.39 8.81 19.11
N GLU A 670 -11.44 7.99 19.12
CA GLU A 670 -11.79 7.10 18.01
C GLU A 670 -12.69 7.80 16.97
N PHE A 671 -13.70 8.55 17.41
CA PHE A 671 -14.74 9.12 16.55
C PHE A 671 -14.69 10.64 16.44
N GLY A 672 -13.84 11.32 17.21
CA GLY A 672 -13.72 12.78 17.22
C GLY A 672 -14.80 13.52 18.03
N PHE A 673 -15.78 12.80 18.59
CA PHE A 673 -16.84 13.34 19.43
C PHE A 673 -17.31 12.30 20.45
N ASN A 674 -18.05 12.74 21.47
CA ASN A 674 -18.42 11.91 22.62
C ASN A 674 -19.59 10.97 22.28
N MET A 675 -19.28 9.80 21.71
CA MET A 675 -20.28 8.78 21.37
C MET A 675 -21.03 8.26 22.59
N VAL A 676 -20.38 8.19 23.76
CA VAL A 676 -21.03 7.76 25.00
C VAL A 676 -22.17 8.70 25.39
N ALA A 677 -22.00 10.01 25.17
CA ALA A 677 -23.07 10.98 25.40
C ALA A 677 -24.13 10.92 24.30
N SER A 678 -23.71 10.72 23.05
CA SER A 678 -24.60 10.61 21.89
C SER A 678 -25.59 9.45 22.03
N ASP A 679 -25.11 8.27 22.44
CA ASP A 679 -25.92 7.05 22.56
C ASP A 679 -26.92 7.11 23.72
N MET A 680 -26.69 7.99 24.69
CA MET A 680 -27.58 8.18 25.85
C MET A 680 -28.60 9.30 25.66
N ILE A 681 -28.46 10.11 24.62
CA ILE A 681 -29.42 11.17 24.29
C ILE A 681 -30.69 10.54 23.70
N SER A 682 -31.86 11.04 24.09
CA SER A 682 -33.14 10.55 23.56
C SER A 682 -33.27 10.85 22.08
N LEU A 683 -33.69 9.85 21.29
CA LEU A 683 -33.93 9.97 19.86
C LEU A 683 -35.11 10.91 19.54
N ASP A 684 -36.11 10.97 20.43
CA ASP A 684 -37.32 11.79 20.29
C ASP A 684 -37.21 13.15 21.02
N ARG A 685 -35.99 13.63 21.30
CA ARG A 685 -35.82 14.91 22.00
C ARG A 685 -36.33 16.10 21.19
N THR A 686 -36.91 17.10 21.85
CA THR A 686 -37.13 18.40 21.20
C THR A 686 -35.82 19.21 21.13
N VAL A 687 -35.59 19.88 20.01
CA VAL A 687 -34.47 20.82 19.83
C VAL A 687 -35.04 22.23 19.93
N GLY A 688 -34.43 23.08 20.75
CA GLY A 688 -34.87 24.47 20.93
C GLY A 688 -34.76 25.28 19.63
N ASP A 689 -35.82 26.04 19.31
CA ASP A 689 -35.84 26.96 18.16
C ASP A 689 -34.99 28.20 18.46
N LEU A 690 -33.96 28.43 17.66
CA LEU A 690 -33.01 29.55 17.81
C LEU A 690 -33.31 30.72 16.86
N ARG A 691 -34.44 30.70 16.15
CA ARG A 691 -34.85 31.84 15.30
C ARG A 691 -35.37 32.97 16.18
N HIS A 692 -34.76 34.15 16.08
CA HIS A 692 -35.31 35.38 16.67
C HIS A 692 -36.73 35.63 16.14
N GLU A 693 -37.67 35.95 17.03
CA GLU A 693 -39.03 36.35 16.69
C GLU A 693 -39.02 37.53 15.70
N GLU A 694 -39.31 37.27 14.43
CA GLU A 694 -39.75 38.30 13.48
C GLU A 694 -41.20 38.68 13.83
N HIS A 695 -41.37 39.79 14.56
CA HIS A 695 -42.64 40.52 14.56
C HIS A 695 -42.44 41.99 14.20
N CYS A 696 -43.01 42.33 13.04
CA CYS A 696 -43.62 43.60 12.65
C CYS A 696 -42.84 44.91 12.88
N PHE A 697 -42.30 45.48 11.81
CA PHE A 697 -42.45 46.92 11.55
C PHE A 697 -42.67 47.16 10.05
N SER A 698 -43.93 47.47 9.72
CA SER A 698 -44.31 48.22 8.53
C SER A 698 -43.90 49.69 8.69
N ASP A 699 -43.48 50.30 7.59
CA ASP A 699 -43.52 51.73 7.28
C ASP A 699 -42.93 52.72 8.29
N ALA A 700 -41.71 53.22 8.01
CA ALA A 700 -41.53 54.55 7.40
C ALA A 700 -40.08 55.06 7.55
N VAL A 701 -39.68 55.85 6.54
CA VAL A 701 -38.67 56.92 6.57
C VAL A 701 -37.23 56.61 6.09
N GLU A 702 -37.02 57.09 4.86
CA GLU A 702 -35.83 57.74 4.26
C GLU A 702 -34.60 56.95 3.80
N VAL A 703 -34.67 56.65 2.50
CA VAL A 703 -33.63 56.80 1.49
C VAL A 703 -32.70 58.00 1.72
N ARG A 704 -31.39 57.77 1.74
CA ARG A 704 -30.40 58.70 1.16
C ARG A 704 -29.22 57.98 0.52
N LEU A 705 -29.26 57.96 -0.81
CA LEU A 705 -28.16 57.74 -1.74
C LEU A 705 -27.08 58.83 -1.61
N HIS A 706 -25.80 58.47 -1.70
CA HIS A 706 -24.70 59.20 -2.38
C HIS A 706 -23.57 58.17 -2.64
N LEU A 707 -23.37 57.61 -3.84
CA LEU A 707 -22.76 58.14 -5.08
C LEU A 707 -21.34 58.74 -4.92
N MET A 708 -20.33 58.01 -5.41
CA MET A 708 -19.26 58.39 -6.40
C MET A 708 -17.98 57.57 -6.13
N TRP A 709 -17.64 56.57 -6.95
CA TRP A 709 -16.94 56.60 -8.24
C TRP A 709 -15.46 57.03 -8.20
N ILE A 710 -14.62 56.09 -8.61
CA ILE A 710 -13.25 56.25 -9.10
C ILE A 710 -13.27 57.04 -10.42
N LYS A 711 -12.39 58.05 -10.56
CA LYS A 711 -11.63 58.30 -11.80
C LYS A 711 -10.51 59.33 -11.63
N ASP A 712 -9.35 58.96 -12.16
CA ASP A 712 -8.14 59.75 -12.35
C ASP A 712 -8.36 61.07 -13.10
N SER A 713 -7.58 62.11 -12.74
CA SER A 713 -6.93 62.98 -13.73
C SER A 713 -5.75 63.79 -13.15
N VAL A 714 -4.55 63.35 -13.52
CA VAL A 714 -3.38 64.12 -13.99
C VAL A 714 -3.34 65.66 -13.82
N ARG A 715 -2.31 66.08 -13.04
CA ARG A 715 -1.35 67.22 -13.14
C ARG A 715 -1.79 68.68 -12.91
N GLY A 716 -1.11 69.27 -11.91
CA GLY A 716 -0.36 70.53 -11.99
C GLY A 716 -1.11 71.79 -12.41
N GLY A 717 -1.29 72.71 -11.46
CA GLY A 717 -1.83 74.05 -11.67
C GLY A 717 -2.72 74.48 -10.53
#